data_AF-A0A964QM92-F1
#
_entry.id   AF-A0A964QM92-F1
#
_cell.length_a   1.000
_cell.length_b   1.000
_cell.length_c   1.000
_cell.angle_alpha   90.00
_cell.angle_beta   90.00
_cell.angle_gamma   90.00
#
_symmetry.space_group_name_H-M   'P 1'
#
loop_
_entity.id
_entity.type
_entity.pdbx_description
1 polymer ?
#
loop_
_entity_poly.entity_id
_entity_poly.type
_entity_poly.pdbx_seq_one_letter_code
_entity_poly.pdbx_strand_id
1 'polypeptide(L)'
;MAGAALALLDQGGDLRGGTGGGPGHQNPESGADQASDRGAGQQRELRSLLQQQVQAEIGHQGISYGVDDDQVAQVIDTFVGMVMKGTGDMASGKIAEGELPIAGEDGKLEYVRNPQGVVLGLLGRQEQQQVLRQVYQVKKGEVLVVRHAPVAGKTGVDVRGKEVAPKRPPEDVTLPSISGANTEVQFQKLVATIDGVYREDIKGRVRVVQELAVDEVSPATGDLPHSGLAAVNVLVRRLIANGASLLTSEDVFVGTPQEPGVVEASARVRARHLLVRGQVAGRPLPAAYLSGELETLESVAQRQVYSQLERSQIEVAGLFAAREVLGRNIIAGQVLVRDDVRGGALEAREQVLVDGNLSGGLVHCGTRLQVMGDLGNESGTTTRVHLGEAGEQSQEQDRFTLQAEREKLEDRVQALEAHQAGMEKKSTKSAYWAAFMRGEKRVPRHPLERQLLIQFLQAAKDRQRLEREVADAKRQVADLARLVQQDDQGEAEKGAGFQVVVGGTIYPGVSLEMVQRLEAADLEKKVKDRAGHETTLGAVKSQLAEQVGHYLELYREGVEERQKALEQMFRGMEKRPQSPRLQDRRFQMEVTFLDEQQARESAPLVLEGVCYVLAHDPGAFYLKIIRRLKEPVRQVVISVERSGGELVFRCSPVAAPPVPWQQDTQILERLAGLGILGRSGLAHLLE
;
A
#
# COMPACT_ATOMS: atom_id res chain seq x y z
N MET A 1 -17.64 34.45 -21.39
CA MET A 1 -16.72 35.57 -21.17
C MET A 1 -15.44 35.24 -21.93
N ALA A 2 -15.31 35.47 -23.24
CA ALA A 2 -14.99 36.76 -23.90
C ALA A 2 -13.95 37.52 -23.07
N GLY A 3 -12.68 37.72 -23.42
CA GLY A 3 -11.94 37.95 -24.67
C GLY A 3 -10.58 38.53 -24.19
N ALA A 4 -9.41 38.24 -24.76
CA ALA A 4 -8.76 38.94 -25.89
C ALA A 4 -7.23 38.64 -25.74
N ALA A 5 -6.28 38.87 -26.64
CA ALA A 5 -6.17 38.99 -28.10
C ALA A 5 -4.64 39.02 -28.41
N LEU A 6 -4.25 38.49 -29.58
CA LEU A 6 -2.93 38.68 -30.21
C LEU A 6 -2.69 40.15 -30.63
N ALA A 7 -1.43 40.57 -30.70
CA ALA A 7 -0.95 41.50 -31.74
C ALA A 7 0.56 41.36 -32.04
N LEU A 8 0.86 41.32 -33.34
CA LEU A 8 2.15 41.40 -34.05
C LEU A 8 2.61 42.86 -34.25
N LEU A 9 3.90 43.06 -34.58
CA LEU A 9 4.59 44.09 -35.42
C LEU A 9 6.06 44.10 -34.97
N ASP A 10 7.12 43.79 -35.74
CA ASP A 10 7.64 44.20 -37.06
C ASP A 10 8.05 45.70 -37.19
N GLN A 11 9.15 45.92 -37.93
CA GLN A 11 9.97 47.12 -38.21
C GLN A 11 11.27 47.19 -37.37
N GLY A 12 12.49 47.26 -37.91
CA GLY A 12 12.95 47.77 -39.21
C GLY A 12 13.67 49.10 -38.99
N GLY A 13 15.01 49.13 -39.10
CA GLY A 13 15.80 50.34 -38.81
C GLY A 13 17.19 50.34 -39.46
N ASP A 14 17.21 50.62 -40.76
CA ASP A 14 18.38 51.08 -41.53
C ASP A 14 18.77 52.52 -41.11
N LEU A 15 20.07 52.79 -40.95
CA LEU A 15 20.60 54.16 -40.94
C LEU A 15 21.75 54.29 -41.94
N ARG A 16 21.42 54.90 -43.08
CA ARG A 16 22.35 55.54 -44.01
C ARG A 16 22.72 56.94 -43.52
N GLY A 17 23.93 57.37 -43.89
CA GLY A 17 24.17 58.70 -44.45
C GLY A 17 24.96 59.69 -43.59
N GLY A 18 25.98 60.33 -44.21
CA GLY A 18 26.67 61.47 -43.61
C GLY A 18 27.95 61.89 -44.32
N THR A 19 27.81 62.52 -45.49
CA THR A 19 28.85 63.26 -46.21
C THR A 19 29.17 64.63 -45.58
N GLY A 20 30.43 65.07 -45.69
CA GLY A 20 30.87 66.47 -45.54
C GLY A 20 32.34 66.51 -45.07
N GLY A 21 33.30 67.26 -45.62
CA GLY A 21 33.25 68.35 -46.59
C GLY A 21 34.09 69.55 -46.10
N GLY A 22 35.43 69.45 -46.12
CA GLY A 22 36.43 70.56 -45.99
C GLY A 22 36.37 71.46 -44.74
N PRO A 23 37.28 72.45 -44.56
CA PRO A 23 38.41 72.90 -45.38
C PRO A 23 39.75 72.89 -44.60
N GLY A 24 40.83 73.26 -45.30
CA GLY A 24 42.21 73.08 -44.84
C GLY A 24 42.76 74.11 -43.85
N HIS A 25 43.93 73.76 -43.32
CA HIS A 25 44.94 74.69 -42.82
C HIS A 25 46.32 74.18 -43.22
N GLN A 26 47.11 75.07 -43.82
CA GLN A 26 48.52 74.91 -44.13
C GLN A 26 49.40 75.30 -42.94
N ASN A 27 50.65 74.83 -43.00
CA ASN A 27 51.87 75.25 -42.29
C ASN A 27 52.21 74.54 -40.97
N PRO A 28 53.50 74.51 -40.58
CA PRO A 28 54.67 74.03 -41.31
C PRO A 28 55.54 73.12 -40.40
N GLU A 29 56.81 72.89 -40.76
CA GLU A 29 57.91 72.36 -39.91
C GLU A 29 57.95 70.81 -39.81
N SER A 30 58.78 70.09 -40.58
CA SER A 30 60.23 70.17 -40.81
C SER A 30 61.07 69.89 -39.55
N GLY A 31 61.56 68.65 -39.43
CA GLY A 31 62.83 68.37 -38.78
C GLY A 31 62.83 67.38 -37.61
N ALA A 32 62.40 66.12 -37.82
CA ALA A 32 62.69 65.04 -36.86
C ALA A 32 62.72 63.59 -37.44
N ASP A 33 62.71 63.38 -38.75
CA ASP A 33 62.39 62.05 -39.33
C ASP A 33 63.57 61.15 -39.72
N GLN A 34 64.82 61.50 -39.40
CA GLN A 34 65.97 60.65 -39.76
C GLN A 34 66.59 59.87 -38.58
N ALA A 35 66.09 60.07 -37.35
CA ALA A 35 66.47 59.27 -36.18
C ALA A 35 65.43 58.21 -35.80
N SER A 36 64.16 58.34 -36.22
CA SER A 36 63.08 57.39 -35.91
C SER A 36 63.11 56.14 -36.82
N ASP A 37 63.59 56.27 -38.06
CA ASP A 37 63.54 55.21 -39.06
C ASP A 37 64.53 54.06 -38.75
N ARG A 38 65.66 54.37 -38.10
CA ARG A 38 66.60 53.34 -37.60
C ARG A 38 66.05 52.54 -36.42
N GLY A 39 65.26 53.17 -35.54
CA GLY A 39 64.61 52.50 -34.41
C GLY A 39 63.43 51.63 -34.85
N ALA A 40 62.65 52.09 -35.82
CA ALA A 40 61.54 51.33 -36.40
C ALA A 40 62.01 50.07 -37.15
N GLY A 41 63.16 50.14 -37.84
CA GLY A 41 63.79 48.98 -38.47
C GLY A 41 64.19 47.90 -37.46
N GLN A 42 64.88 48.30 -36.37
CA GLN A 42 65.29 47.37 -35.30
C GLN A 42 64.09 46.77 -34.56
N GLN A 43 63.02 47.55 -34.35
CA GLN A 43 61.79 47.05 -33.73
C GLN A 43 61.07 46.03 -34.61
N ARG A 44 61.03 46.24 -35.94
CA ARG A 44 60.44 45.27 -36.89
C ARG A 44 61.23 43.98 -36.93
N GLU A 45 62.56 44.06 -36.94
CA GLU A 45 63.44 42.89 -36.94
C GLU A 45 63.33 42.09 -35.63
N LEU A 46 63.27 42.78 -34.49
CA LEU A 46 63.05 42.16 -33.17
C LEU A 46 61.67 41.48 -33.07
N ARG A 47 60.60 42.13 -33.54
CA ARG A 47 59.25 41.54 -33.58
C ARG A 47 59.22 40.29 -34.44
N SER A 48 59.84 40.32 -35.61
CA SER A 48 59.91 39.16 -36.51
C SER A 48 60.65 37.98 -35.87
N LEU A 49 61.78 38.23 -35.20
CA LEU A 49 62.54 37.18 -34.50
C LEU A 49 61.75 36.59 -33.32
N LEU A 50 61.12 37.45 -32.51
CA LEU A 50 60.27 37.00 -31.40
C LEU A 50 59.06 36.22 -31.87
N GLN A 51 58.41 36.66 -32.95
CA GLN A 51 57.28 35.95 -33.54
C GLN A 51 57.71 34.56 -34.03
N GLN A 52 58.83 34.46 -34.73
CA GLN A 52 59.36 33.17 -35.18
C GLN A 52 59.73 32.25 -34.00
N GLN A 53 60.32 32.80 -32.94
CA GLN A 53 60.69 32.05 -31.74
C GLN A 53 59.45 31.58 -30.96
N VAL A 54 58.45 32.45 -30.77
CA VAL A 54 57.19 32.12 -30.12
C VAL A 54 56.44 31.06 -30.91
N GLN A 55 56.41 31.16 -32.24
CA GLN A 55 55.72 30.20 -33.10
C GLN A 55 56.44 28.84 -33.14
N ALA A 56 57.77 28.83 -33.09
CA ALA A 56 58.57 27.61 -32.92
C ALA A 56 58.30 26.95 -31.55
N GLU A 57 58.18 27.74 -30.49
CA GLU A 57 57.89 27.22 -29.14
C GLU A 57 56.44 26.73 -29.01
N ILE A 58 55.45 27.42 -29.57
CA ILE A 58 54.06 26.96 -29.67
C ILE A 58 54.01 25.58 -30.36
N GLY A 59 54.75 25.44 -31.47
CA GLY A 59 54.91 24.16 -32.16
C GLY A 59 55.62 23.09 -31.32
N HIS A 60 56.69 23.45 -30.61
CA HIS A 60 57.44 22.55 -29.73
C HIS A 60 56.61 22.05 -28.53
N GLN A 61 55.76 22.91 -27.96
CA GLN A 61 54.80 22.56 -26.91
C GLN A 61 53.61 21.73 -27.42
N GLY A 62 53.55 21.50 -28.75
CA GLY A 62 52.51 20.74 -29.42
C GLY A 62 51.17 21.45 -29.46
N ILE A 63 51.14 22.78 -29.36
CA ILE A 63 49.92 23.58 -29.46
C ILE A 63 49.62 23.75 -30.96
N SER A 64 48.57 23.09 -31.41
CA SER A 64 48.22 22.95 -32.83
C SER A 64 46.79 23.39 -33.14
N TYR A 65 45.98 23.68 -32.12
CA TYR A 65 44.58 24.04 -32.25
C TYR A 65 44.25 25.34 -31.53
N GLY A 66 43.41 26.16 -32.17
CA GLY A 66 42.84 27.37 -31.57
C GLY A 66 43.85 28.48 -31.25
N VAL A 67 44.99 28.51 -31.93
CA VAL A 67 45.98 29.59 -31.81
C VAL A 67 45.43 30.86 -32.44
N ASP A 68 45.46 31.96 -31.68
CA ASP A 68 45.05 33.29 -32.14
C ASP A 68 46.31 34.10 -32.44
N ASP A 69 46.66 34.16 -33.73
CA ASP A 69 47.88 34.84 -34.21
C ASP A 69 47.86 36.35 -33.89
N ASP A 70 46.68 36.96 -33.82
CA ASP A 70 46.54 38.38 -33.49
C ASP A 70 46.82 38.62 -32.00
N GLN A 71 46.36 37.72 -31.12
CA GLN A 71 46.71 37.76 -29.70
C GLN A 71 48.20 37.48 -29.46
N VAL A 72 48.79 36.56 -30.22
CA VAL A 72 50.24 36.31 -30.18
C VAL A 72 51.00 37.59 -30.55
N ALA A 73 50.61 38.25 -31.64
CA ALA A 73 51.20 39.51 -32.07
C ALA A 73 51.02 40.61 -31.01
N GLN A 74 49.84 40.70 -30.37
CA GLN A 74 49.55 41.67 -29.33
C GLN A 74 50.40 41.45 -28.06
N VAL A 75 50.60 40.19 -27.65
CA VAL A 75 51.47 39.84 -26.51
C VAL A 75 52.93 40.19 -26.81
N ILE A 76 53.41 39.92 -28.03
CA ILE A 76 54.74 40.30 -28.48
C ILE A 76 54.91 41.83 -28.48
N ASP A 77 53.94 42.57 -29.01
CA ASP A 77 53.98 44.03 -29.05
C ASP A 77 53.97 44.64 -27.64
N THR A 78 53.20 44.04 -26.72
CA THR A 78 53.18 44.43 -25.31
C THR A 78 54.55 44.20 -24.67
N PHE A 79 55.17 43.04 -24.91
CA PHE A 79 56.51 42.71 -24.41
C PHE A 79 57.58 43.64 -24.96
N VAL A 80 57.62 43.86 -26.28
CA VAL A 80 58.56 44.80 -26.91
C VAL A 80 58.37 46.21 -26.34
N GLY A 81 57.13 46.65 -26.15
CA GLY A 81 56.81 47.93 -25.52
C GLY A 81 57.33 48.06 -24.08
N MET A 82 57.27 46.99 -23.29
CA MET A 82 57.80 46.94 -21.92
C MET A 82 59.33 46.96 -21.90
N VAL A 83 59.99 46.17 -22.75
CA VAL A 83 61.46 46.14 -22.86
C VAL A 83 62.01 47.51 -23.24
N MET A 84 61.35 48.21 -24.18
CA MET A 84 61.74 49.56 -24.60
C MET A 84 61.56 50.61 -23.48
N LYS A 85 60.66 50.36 -22.52
CA LYS A 85 60.46 51.19 -21.33
C LYS A 85 61.41 50.83 -20.19
N GLY A 86 62.26 49.80 -20.34
CA GLY A 86 63.20 49.33 -19.33
C GLY A 86 62.54 48.54 -18.19
N THR A 87 61.28 48.13 -18.33
CA THR A 87 60.57 47.30 -17.35
C THR A 87 60.80 45.84 -17.68
N GLY A 88 61.45 45.09 -16.79
CA GLY A 88 61.74 43.65 -16.95
C GLY A 88 60.55 42.72 -16.67
N ASP A 89 59.32 43.22 -16.84
CA ASP A 89 58.10 42.48 -16.51
C ASP A 89 57.73 41.48 -17.61
N MET A 90 57.07 40.38 -17.21
CA MET A 90 56.59 39.34 -18.13
C MET A 90 55.25 39.76 -18.75
N ALA A 91 55.16 39.74 -20.08
CA ALA A 91 53.88 39.81 -20.76
C ALA A 91 53.19 38.43 -20.71
N SER A 92 51.91 38.39 -20.33
CA SER A 92 51.10 37.17 -20.36
C SER A 92 49.77 37.45 -21.05
N GLY A 93 49.32 36.49 -21.85
CA GLY A 93 48.07 36.58 -22.60
C GLY A 93 47.61 35.20 -23.05
N LYS A 94 46.30 35.07 -23.30
CA LYS A 94 45.71 33.83 -23.81
C LYS A 94 45.95 33.77 -25.32
N ILE A 95 46.91 32.95 -25.72
CA ILE A 95 47.34 32.82 -27.13
C ILE A 95 46.69 31.65 -27.86
N ALA A 96 46.04 30.74 -27.13
CA ALA A 96 45.29 29.63 -27.72
C ALA A 96 44.10 29.25 -26.83
N GLU A 97 43.01 28.81 -27.46
CA GLU A 97 41.82 28.31 -26.78
C GLU A 97 41.34 27.01 -27.43
N GLY A 98 41.21 25.95 -26.62
CA GLY A 98 40.56 24.73 -27.06
C GLY A 98 39.04 24.89 -27.10
N GLU A 99 38.36 24.00 -27.80
CA GLU A 99 36.90 23.89 -27.75
C GLU A 99 36.49 23.03 -26.56
N LEU A 100 35.70 23.60 -25.65
CA LEU A 100 35.20 22.86 -24.49
C LEU A 100 34.20 21.77 -24.94
N PRO A 101 34.28 20.55 -24.36
CA PRO A 101 33.27 19.53 -24.62
C PRO A 101 31.90 19.99 -24.14
N ILE A 102 30.89 19.74 -24.96
CA ILE A 102 29.49 20.02 -24.62
C ILE A 102 28.91 18.76 -23.99
N ALA A 103 28.44 18.88 -22.74
CA ALA A 103 27.81 17.77 -22.05
C ALA A 103 26.59 17.26 -22.85
N GLY A 104 26.39 15.93 -22.83
CA GLY A 104 25.20 15.33 -23.40
C GLY A 104 23.96 15.61 -22.55
N GLU A 105 22.79 15.29 -23.10
CA GLU A 105 21.54 15.30 -22.34
C GLU A 105 21.22 13.88 -21.88
N ASP A 106 20.88 13.73 -20.61
CA ASP A 106 20.43 12.46 -20.05
C ASP A 106 19.13 12.01 -20.74
N GLY A 107 18.93 10.68 -20.83
CA GLY A 107 17.68 10.13 -21.29
C GLY A 107 16.54 10.56 -20.37
N LYS A 108 15.37 10.82 -20.94
CA LYS A 108 14.18 11.24 -20.17
C LYS A 108 12.97 10.41 -20.50
N LEU A 109 12.12 10.22 -19.49
CA LEU A 109 10.82 9.58 -19.64
C LEU A 109 9.75 10.66 -19.70
N GLU A 110 8.96 10.65 -20.77
CA GLU A 110 7.82 11.52 -20.95
C GLU A 110 6.54 10.74 -20.67
N TYR A 111 5.86 11.07 -19.58
CA TYR A 111 4.59 10.47 -19.21
C TYR A 111 3.46 11.20 -19.96
N VAL A 112 2.78 10.51 -20.88
CA VAL A 112 1.77 11.11 -21.77
C VAL A 112 0.61 11.72 -20.97
N ARG A 113 0.28 11.12 -19.82
CA ARG A 113 -0.82 11.56 -18.92
C ARG A 113 -0.33 12.40 -17.73
N ASN A 114 0.98 12.58 -17.59
CA ASN A 114 1.61 13.46 -16.60
C ASN A 114 2.72 14.26 -17.31
N PRO A 115 2.35 15.22 -18.18
CA PRO A 115 3.30 15.91 -19.08
C PRO A 115 4.33 16.77 -18.34
N GLN A 116 4.11 17.06 -17.05
CA GLN A 116 5.13 17.70 -16.21
C GLN A 116 6.35 16.80 -16.01
N GLY A 117 6.23 15.49 -16.24
CA GLY A 117 7.32 14.52 -16.16
C GLY A 117 7.87 14.32 -14.75
N VAL A 118 7.26 14.95 -13.74
CA VAL A 118 7.66 14.82 -12.36
C VAL A 118 7.05 13.54 -11.81
N VAL A 119 7.93 12.60 -11.47
CA VAL A 119 7.56 11.38 -10.75
C VAL A 119 6.76 11.78 -9.52
N LEU A 120 5.61 11.14 -9.29
CA LEU A 120 4.71 11.50 -8.18
C LEU A 120 5.46 11.67 -6.86
N GLY A 121 6.41 10.81 -6.53
CA GLY A 121 7.20 10.89 -5.28
C GLY A 121 8.02 12.18 -5.09
N LEU A 122 8.26 12.96 -6.15
CA LEU A 122 8.96 14.25 -6.08
C LEU A 122 8.01 15.44 -5.89
N LEU A 123 6.71 15.25 -6.12
CA LEU A 123 5.70 16.29 -5.92
C LEU A 123 5.36 16.44 -4.42
N GLY A 124 4.87 17.63 -4.03
CA GLY A 124 4.31 17.82 -2.70
C GLY A 124 3.06 16.95 -2.48
N ARG A 125 2.76 16.55 -1.23
CA ARG A 125 1.61 15.66 -0.91
C ARG A 125 0.27 16.15 -1.50
N GLN A 126 0.04 17.47 -1.52
CA GLN A 126 -1.17 18.05 -2.11
C GLN A 126 -1.23 17.91 -3.64
N GLU A 127 -0.11 18.16 -4.32
CA GLU A 127 0.00 18.01 -5.78
C GLU A 127 -0.13 16.53 -6.19
N GLN A 128 0.52 15.63 -5.45
CA GLN A 128 0.36 14.19 -5.62
C GLN A 128 -1.11 13.78 -5.58
N GLN A 129 -1.86 14.27 -4.59
CA GLN A 129 -3.29 13.97 -4.47
C GLN A 129 -4.09 14.53 -5.65
N GLN A 130 -3.79 15.75 -6.12
CA GLN A 130 -4.47 16.33 -7.29
C GLN A 130 -4.25 15.51 -8.55
N VAL A 131 -3.02 15.04 -8.79
CA VAL A 131 -2.70 14.17 -9.94
C VAL A 131 -3.39 12.82 -9.79
N LEU A 132 -3.38 12.22 -8.60
CA LEU A 132 -4.03 10.92 -8.33
C LEU A 132 -5.57 10.96 -8.49
N ARG A 133 -6.20 12.13 -8.27
CA ARG A 133 -7.63 12.34 -8.49
C ARG A 133 -8.02 12.30 -9.97
N GLN A 134 -7.08 12.54 -10.89
CA GLN A 134 -7.37 12.50 -12.32
C GLN A 134 -7.41 11.04 -12.79
N VAL A 135 -8.60 10.61 -13.19
CA VAL A 135 -8.81 9.27 -13.75
C VAL A 135 -8.63 9.34 -15.26
N TYR A 136 -7.54 8.76 -15.75
CA TYR A 136 -7.24 8.69 -17.18
C TYR A 136 -7.60 7.31 -17.72
N GLN A 137 -8.69 7.24 -18.48
CA GLN A 137 -9.04 6.03 -19.21
C GLN A 137 -8.09 5.85 -20.41
N VAL A 138 -7.60 4.63 -20.58
CA VAL A 138 -6.70 4.24 -21.66
C VAL A 138 -7.22 3.00 -22.36
N LYS A 139 -7.01 2.93 -23.67
CA LYS A 139 -7.33 1.75 -24.48
C LYS A 139 -6.13 0.83 -24.61
N LYS A 140 -6.38 -0.45 -24.85
CA LYS A 140 -5.34 -1.42 -25.21
C LYS A 140 -4.53 -0.91 -26.41
N GLY A 141 -3.21 -0.91 -26.27
CA GLY A 141 -2.25 -0.43 -27.26
C GLY A 141 -1.94 1.07 -27.16
N GLU A 142 -2.62 1.81 -26.28
CA GLU A 142 -2.35 3.24 -26.09
C GLU A 142 -1.00 3.47 -25.42
N VAL A 143 -0.30 4.53 -25.85
CA VAL A 143 1.02 4.90 -25.33
C VAL A 143 0.88 5.62 -24.01
N LEU A 144 1.56 5.10 -22.99
CA LEU A 144 1.53 5.64 -21.62
C LEU A 144 2.78 6.46 -21.32
N VAL A 145 3.94 5.95 -21.72
CA VAL A 145 5.24 6.61 -21.52
C VAL A 145 6.08 6.51 -22.78
N VAL A 146 6.74 7.61 -23.14
CA VAL A 146 7.71 7.67 -24.23
C VAL A 146 9.10 7.85 -23.63
N ARG A 147 10.04 7.00 -24.03
CA ARG A 147 11.45 7.13 -23.69
C ARG A 147 12.15 7.95 -24.76
N HIS A 148 12.77 9.03 -24.34
CA HIS A 148 13.72 9.77 -25.16
C HIS A 148 15.12 9.27 -24.83
N ALA A 149 15.84 8.78 -25.83
CA ALA A 149 17.20 8.29 -25.67
C ALA A 149 18.14 9.43 -25.24
N PRO A 150 19.19 9.14 -24.45
CA PRO A 150 20.21 10.12 -24.13
C PRO A 150 20.86 10.67 -25.40
N VAL A 151 21.11 11.98 -25.41
CA VAL A 151 21.82 12.65 -26.50
C VAL A 151 23.29 12.70 -26.13
N ALA A 152 24.13 12.08 -26.96
CA ALA A 152 25.57 12.12 -26.76
C ALA A 152 26.07 13.58 -26.78
N GLY A 153 26.93 13.90 -25.81
CA GLY A 153 27.64 15.18 -25.80
C GLY A 153 28.59 15.31 -26.98
N LYS A 154 29.02 16.53 -27.27
CA LYS A 154 30.05 16.78 -28.28
C LYS A 154 31.42 16.72 -27.61
N THR A 155 32.34 15.98 -28.21
CA THR A 155 33.75 16.02 -27.82
C THR A 155 34.31 17.42 -28.06
N GLY A 156 35.08 17.91 -27.10
CA GLY A 156 35.87 19.12 -27.26
C GLY A 156 37.22 18.80 -27.87
N VAL A 157 38.02 19.82 -28.14
CA VAL A 157 39.39 19.69 -28.64
C VAL A 157 40.29 20.55 -27.77
N ASP A 158 41.31 19.95 -27.15
CA ASP A 158 42.30 20.74 -26.41
C ASP A 158 43.19 21.56 -27.36
N VAL A 159 44.00 22.46 -26.82
CA VAL A 159 44.93 23.28 -27.63
C VAL A 159 45.98 22.44 -28.39
N ARG A 160 46.12 21.15 -28.08
CA ARG A 160 47.04 20.21 -28.75
C ARG A 160 46.36 19.41 -29.87
N GLY A 161 45.09 19.70 -30.16
CA GLY A 161 44.32 18.96 -31.14
C GLY A 161 43.84 17.58 -30.67
N LYS A 162 43.92 17.28 -29.36
CA LYS A 162 43.42 16.01 -28.80
C LYS A 162 41.96 16.18 -28.39
N GLU A 163 41.17 15.17 -28.72
CA GLU A 163 39.77 15.13 -28.31
C GLU A 163 39.64 15.03 -26.77
N VAL A 164 38.82 15.89 -26.20
CA VAL A 164 38.46 15.89 -24.78
C VAL A 164 37.02 15.42 -24.65
N ALA A 165 36.82 14.25 -24.04
CA ALA A 165 35.48 13.72 -23.79
C ALA A 165 34.73 14.58 -22.74
N PRO A 166 33.39 14.68 -22.84
CA PRO A 166 32.58 15.30 -21.80
C PRO A 166 32.79 14.61 -20.44
N LYS A 167 32.76 15.40 -19.36
CA LYS A 167 33.09 14.93 -18.00
C LYS A 167 32.22 13.76 -17.50
N ARG A 168 30.97 13.69 -17.97
CA ARG A 168 30.01 12.65 -17.58
C ARG A 168 29.33 12.11 -18.85
N PRO A 169 29.30 10.79 -19.06
CA PRO A 169 28.46 10.22 -20.11
C PRO A 169 26.98 10.39 -19.73
N PRO A 170 26.09 10.68 -20.70
CA PRO A 170 24.68 10.85 -20.40
C PRO A 170 24.08 9.54 -19.86
N GLU A 171 23.24 9.67 -18.83
CA GLU A 171 22.60 8.55 -18.16
C GLU A 171 21.42 8.03 -18.99
N ASP A 172 21.28 6.71 -19.08
CA ASP A 172 20.19 6.08 -19.81
C ASP A 172 19.08 5.61 -18.86
N VAL A 173 17.85 6.00 -19.16
CA VAL A 173 16.65 5.60 -18.41
C VAL A 173 15.94 4.45 -19.11
N THR A 174 15.57 3.41 -18.36
CA THR A 174 15.02 2.17 -18.95
C THR A 174 13.54 2.00 -18.63
N LEU A 175 12.71 1.78 -19.66
CA LEU A 175 11.27 1.52 -19.49
C LEU A 175 10.92 0.28 -18.65
N PRO A 176 11.68 -0.83 -18.68
CA PRO A 176 11.39 -1.99 -17.83
C PRO A 176 11.37 -1.66 -16.34
N SER A 177 12.14 -0.67 -15.88
CA SER A 177 12.17 -0.27 -14.47
C SER A 177 10.87 0.39 -14.00
N ILE A 178 10.13 1.03 -14.92
CA ILE A 178 8.86 1.70 -14.65
C ILE A 178 7.63 0.92 -15.13
N SER A 179 7.81 -0.22 -15.79
CA SER A 179 6.70 -1.05 -16.28
C SER A 179 6.02 -1.80 -15.13
N GLY A 180 4.76 -1.47 -14.88
CA GLY A 180 3.89 -2.13 -13.91
C GLY A 180 3.03 -3.23 -14.52
N ALA A 181 1.93 -3.56 -13.83
CA ALA A 181 0.97 -4.55 -14.31
C ALA A 181 0.18 -4.02 -15.53
N ASN A 182 -0.12 -4.92 -16.46
CA ASN A 182 -0.89 -4.64 -17.68
C ASN A 182 -0.28 -3.57 -18.59
N THR A 183 1.05 -3.49 -18.61
CA THR A 183 1.82 -2.69 -19.55
C THR A 183 2.84 -3.56 -20.28
N GLU A 184 3.22 -3.15 -21.48
CA GLU A 184 4.24 -3.81 -22.30
C GLU A 184 5.19 -2.78 -22.88
N VAL A 185 6.48 -3.10 -22.91
CA VAL A 185 7.50 -2.25 -23.52
C VAL A 185 7.61 -2.59 -25.01
N GLN A 186 7.26 -1.64 -25.87
CA GLN A 186 7.40 -1.72 -27.32
C GLN A 186 8.40 -0.67 -27.80
N PHE A 187 9.65 -1.09 -28.04
CA PHE A 187 10.77 -0.21 -28.42
C PHE A 187 11.02 0.90 -27.38
N GLN A 188 10.75 2.16 -27.75
CA GLN A 188 10.88 3.34 -26.91
C GLN A 188 9.56 3.77 -26.27
N LYS A 189 8.54 2.90 -26.28
CA LYS A 189 7.20 3.22 -25.74
C LYS A 189 6.78 2.17 -24.72
N LEU A 190 6.16 2.62 -23.64
CA LEU A 190 5.40 1.76 -22.74
C LEU A 190 3.93 1.88 -23.14
N VAL A 191 3.29 0.76 -23.49
CA VAL A 191 1.90 0.73 -23.96
C VAL A 191 1.00 -0.08 -23.03
N ALA A 192 -0.29 0.24 -23.00
CA ALA A 192 -1.29 -0.52 -22.27
C ALA A 192 -1.58 -1.87 -22.94
N THR A 193 -1.70 -2.95 -22.17
CA THR A 193 -2.06 -4.28 -22.72
C THR A 193 -3.56 -4.59 -22.65
N ILE A 194 -4.32 -3.77 -21.91
CA ILE A 194 -5.78 -3.88 -21.71
C ILE A 194 -6.43 -2.49 -21.73
N ASP A 195 -7.76 -2.46 -21.84
CA ASP A 195 -8.55 -1.26 -21.55
C ASP A 195 -8.67 -1.08 -20.03
N GLY A 196 -8.54 0.17 -19.55
CA GLY A 196 -8.64 0.44 -18.13
C GLY A 196 -8.25 1.87 -17.76
N VAL A 197 -7.79 2.05 -16.52
CA VAL A 197 -7.34 3.33 -15.98
C VAL A 197 -5.84 3.32 -15.73
N TYR A 198 -5.18 4.35 -16.25
CA TYR A 198 -3.77 4.63 -15.99
C TYR A 198 -3.57 4.99 -14.51
N ARG A 199 -2.61 4.32 -13.86
CA ARG A 199 -2.18 4.59 -12.49
C ARG A 199 -0.66 4.65 -12.43
N GLU A 200 -0.14 5.65 -11.74
CA GLU A 200 1.28 5.82 -11.44
C GLU A 200 1.51 5.64 -9.94
N ASP A 201 2.55 4.90 -9.55
CA ASP A 201 2.97 4.77 -8.15
C ASP A 201 3.93 5.89 -7.72
N ILE A 202 4.23 5.99 -6.43
CA ILE A 202 5.17 6.99 -5.89
C ILE A 202 6.59 6.88 -6.46
N LYS A 203 6.96 5.75 -7.09
CA LYS A 203 8.26 5.52 -7.74
C LYS A 203 8.20 5.78 -9.25
N GLY A 204 7.07 6.22 -9.79
CA GLY A 204 6.86 6.46 -11.22
C GLY A 204 6.53 5.20 -12.01
N ARG A 205 6.24 4.07 -11.35
CA ARG A 205 5.82 2.86 -12.06
C ARG A 205 4.40 3.02 -12.56
N VAL A 206 4.21 2.72 -13.84
CA VAL A 206 2.95 2.86 -14.55
C VAL A 206 2.28 1.52 -14.68
N ARG A 207 1.02 1.43 -14.28
CA ARG A 207 0.16 0.25 -14.47
C ARG A 207 -1.19 0.65 -15.04
N VAL A 208 -1.88 -0.29 -15.66
CA VAL A 208 -3.27 -0.12 -16.10
C VAL A 208 -4.15 -1.02 -15.26
N VAL A 209 -5.14 -0.44 -14.57
CA VAL A 209 -6.11 -1.16 -13.74
C VAL A 209 -7.40 -1.29 -14.52
N GLN A 210 -7.95 -2.50 -14.63
CA GLN A 210 -9.24 -2.69 -15.30
C GLN A 210 -10.36 -2.10 -14.46
N GLU A 211 -11.33 -1.45 -15.10
CA GLU A 211 -12.57 -1.03 -14.45
C GLU A 211 -13.75 -1.81 -15.01
N LEU A 212 -14.59 -2.34 -14.12
CA LEU A 212 -15.76 -3.12 -14.45
C LEU A 212 -17.00 -2.47 -13.86
N ALA A 213 -17.96 -2.12 -14.69
CA ALA A 213 -19.29 -1.70 -14.26
C ALA A 213 -20.29 -2.83 -14.49
N VAL A 214 -21.05 -3.20 -13.45
CA VAL A 214 -22.13 -4.17 -13.52
C VAL A 214 -23.35 -3.62 -12.79
N ASP A 215 -24.56 -3.98 -13.25
CA ASP A 215 -25.78 -3.52 -12.59
C ASP A 215 -25.98 -4.25 -11.24
N GLU A 216 -25.80 -5.57 -11.25
CA GLU A 216 -25.89 -6.43 -10.09
C GLU A 216 -24.84 -7.55 -10.13
N VAL A 217 -24.50 -8.09 -8.97
CA VAL A 217 -23.68 -9.29 -8.80
C VAL A 217 -24.53 -10.33 -8.12
N SER A 218 -24.87 -11.39 -8.84
CA SER A 218 -25.77 -12.45 -8.39
C SER A 218 -25.20 -13.82 -8.71
N PRO A 219 -25.76 -14.91 -8.15
CA PRO A 219 -25.35 -16.27 -8.54
C PRO A 219 -25.47 -16.53 -10.06
N ALA A 220 -26.31 -15.76 -10.77
CA ALA A 220 -26.44 -15.85 -12.23
C ALA A 220 -25.29 -15.14 -12.96
N THR A 221 -24.79 -14.01 -12.44
CA THR A 221 -23.57 -13.36 -12.99
C THR A 221 -22.30 -14.14 -12.63
N GLY A 222 -22.36 -15.00 -11.60
CA GLY A 222 -21.21 -15.66 -11.03
C GLY A 222 -20.39 -14.73 -10.14
N ASP A 223 -19.33 -15.29 -9.56
CA ASP A 223 -18.38 -14.53 -8.74
C ASP A 223 -17.61 -13.53 -9.63
N LEU A 224 -17.38 -12.32 -9.11
CA LEU A 224 -16.66 -11.26 -9.81
C LEU A 224 -15.34 -10.93 -9.12
N PRO A 225 -14.22 -10.88 -9.85
CA PRO A 225 -14.04 -11.35 -11.22
C PRO A 225 -14.17 -12.87 -11.34
N HIS A 226 -14.60 -13.35 -12.51
CA HIS A 226 -14.78 -14.79 -12.80
C HIS A 226 -13.49 -15.61 -12.62
N SER A 227 -12.33 -14.95 -12.71
CA SER A 227 -11.02 -15.57 -12.51
C SER A 227 -10.63 -15.73 -11.04
N GLY A 228 -11.50 -15.37 -10.08
CA GLY A 228 -11.12 -15.21 -8.68
C GLY A 228 -10.50 -13.84 -8.42
N LEU A 229 -9.60 -13.72 -7.46
CA LEU A 229 -9.00 -12.44 -7.05
C LEU A 229 -8.21 -11.80 -8.21
N ALA A 230 -8.68 -10.67 -8.72
CA ALA A 230 -7.97 -9.89 -9.74
C ALA A 230 -7.91 -8.41 -9.38
N ALA A 231 -6.96 -7.70 -9.98
CA ALA A 231 -6.79 -6.26 -9.82
C ALA A 231 -7.76 -5.49 -10.72
N VAL A 232 -9.03 -5.47 -10.32
CA VAL A 232 -10.13 -4.86 -11.07
C VAL A 232 -10.92 -3.93 -10.15
N ASN A 233 -11.04 -2.66 -10.51
CA ASN A 233 -11.99 -1.76 -9.84
C ASN A 233 -13.40 -2.14 -10.26
N VAL A 234 -14.32 -2.32 -9.31
CA VAL A 234 -15.69 -2.75 -9.62
C VAL A 234 -16.69 -1.69 -9.16
N LEU A 235 -17.51 -1.20 -10.08
CA LEU A 235 -18.72 -0.44 -9.79
C LEU A 235 -19.93 -1.36 -9.93
N VAL A 236 -20.57 -1.68 -8.82
CA VAL A 236 -21.87 -2.37 -8.78
C VAL A 236 -22.96 -1.33 -8.62
N ARG A 237 -23.79 -1.11 -9.64
CA ARG A 237 -24.75 0.01 -9.60
C ARG A 237 -25.81 -0.13 -8.53
N ARG A 238 -26.24 -1.36 -8.24
CA ARG A 238 -27.36 -1.61 -7.33
C ARG A 238 -27.07 -2.64 -6.25
N LEU A 239 -26.80 -3.89 -6.62
CA LEU A 239 -26.98 -5.01 -5.69
C LEU A 239 -25.83 -6.02 -5.77
N ILE A 240 -25.28 -6.40 -4.63
CA ILE A 240 -24.53 -7.65 -4.47
C ILE A 240 -25.44 -8.63 -3.73
N ALA A 241 -26.00 -9.57 -4.48
CA ALA A 241 -27.04 -10.49 -4.01
C ALA A 241 -26.46 -11.62 -3.15
N ASN A 242 -27.34 -12.25 -2.37
CA ASN A 242 -27.00 -13.38 -1.52
C ASN A 242 -26.29 -14.51 -2.28
N GLY A 243 -25.21 -15.01 -1.70
CA GLY A 243 -24.43 -16.13 -2.23
C GLY A 243 -23.47 -15.75 -3.36
N ALA A 244 -23.50 -14.50 -3.84
CA ALA A 244 -22.50 -14.00 -4.77
C ALA A 244 -21.21 -13.60 -4.03
N SER A 245 -20.06 -13.76 -4.70
CA SER A 245 -18.77 -13.31 -4.18
C SER A 245 -18.18 -12.25 -5.09
N LEU A 246 -17.72 -11.14 -4.49
CA LEU A 246 -16.98 -10.09 -5.19
C LEU A 246 -15.59 -10.00 -4.56
N LEU A 247 -14.58 -10.50 -5.26
CA LEU A 247 -13.22 -10.68 -4.76
C LEU A 247 -12.22 -9.90 -5.63
N THR A 248 -11.83 -8.70 -5.22
CA THR A 248 -10.82 -7.87 -5.92
C THR A 248 -9.71 -7.42 -4.98
N SER A 249 -8.52 -7.17 -5.53
CA SER A 249 -7.42 -6.52 -4.80
C SER A 249 -7.44 -5.00 -4.91
N GLU A 250 -8.43 -4.43 -5.60
CA GLU A 250 -8.60 -2.99 -5.80
C GLU A 250 -9.95 -2.53 -5.22
N ASP A 251 -10.52 -1.43 -5.73
CA ASP A 251 -11.60 -0.72 -5.07
C ASP A 251 -12.97 -1.20 -5.57
N VAL A 252 -13.96 -1.16 -4.68
CA VAL A 252 -15.35 -1.55 -4.97
C VAL A 252 -16.30 -0.45 -4.55
N PHE A 253 -17.09 0.04 -5.49
CA PHE A 253 -18.17 0.98 -5.25
C PHE A 253 -19.49 0.26 -5.47
N VAL A 254 -20.41 0.38 -4.51
CA VAL A 254 -21.77 -0.18 -4.60
C VAL A 254 -22.78 0.96 -4.48
N GLY A 255 -23.69 1.05 -5.45
CA GLY A 255 -24.65 2.15 -5.59
C GLY A 255 -24.26 3.17 -6.66
N THR A 256 -25.11 4.15 -6.87
CA THR A 256 -24.86 5.37 -7.67
C THR A 256 -25.61 6.55 -7.02
N PRO A 257 -25.35 7.81 -7.44
CA PRO A 257 -26.12 8.93 -6.95
C PRO A 257 -27.64 8.81 -7.14
N GLN A 258 -28.05 8.09 -8.18
CA GLN A 258 -29.46 7.89 -8.53
C GLN A 258 -30.06 6.65 -7.86
N GLU A 259 -29.26 5.64 -7.53
CA GLU A 259 -29.72 4.34 -7.05
C GLU A 259 -28.88 3.88 -5.85
N PRO A 260 -29.45 3.75 -4.63
CA PRO A 260 -28.68 3.31 -3.48
C PRO A 260 -28.21 1.86 -3.64
N GLY A 261 -26.99 1.61 -3.18
CA GLY A 261 -26.37 0.29 -3.22
C GLY A 261 -26.83 -0.61 -2.07
N VAL A 262 -26.97 -1.91 -2.32
CA VAL A 262 -27.26 -2.91 -1.29
C VAL A 262 -26.29 -4.08 -1.37
N VAL A 263 -25.76 -4.50 -0.23
CA VAL A 263 -24.98 -5.73 -0.08
C VAL A 263 -25.78 -6.69 0.80
N GLU A 264 -26.32 -7.77 0.21
CA GLU A 264 -27.24 -8.71 0.87
C GLU A 264 -26.54 -9.78 1.70
N ALA A 265 -27.21 -10.26 2.75
CA ALA A 265 -26.68 -10.99 3.91
C ALA A 265 -25.66 -12.14 3.72
N SER A 266 -25.64 -12.81 2.58
CA SER A 266 -24.70 -13.90 2.29
C SER A 266 -23.76 -13.57 1.13
N ALA A 267 -23.72 -12.31 0.70
CA ALA A 267 -22.70 -11.80 -0.19
C ALA A 267 -21.36 -11.75 0.54
N ARG A 268 -20.32 -12.25 -0.13
CA ARG A 268 -18.93 -12.16 0.31
C ARG A 268 -18.22 -11.09 -0.50
N VAL A 269 -17.58 -10.15 0.19
CA VAL A 269 -16.84 -9.08 -0.48
C VAL A 269 -15.44 -9.03 0.08
N ARG A 270 -14.45 -9.13 -0.81
CA ARG A 270 -13.04 -8.85 -0.51
C ARG A 270 -12.55 -7.75 -1.43
N ALA A 271 -12.04 -6.67 -0.86
CA ALA A 271 -11.60 -5.50 -1.61
C ALA A 271 -10.43 -4.79 -0.92
N ARG A 272 -9.76 -3.88 -1.61
CA ARG A 272 -8.88 -2.91 -0.97
C ARG A 272 -9.69 -1.85 -0.23
N HIS A 273 -10.65 -1.25 -0.91
CA HIS A 273 -11.60 -0.30 -0.35
C HIS A 273 -13.02 -0.69 -0.79
N LEU A 274 -14.01 -0.57 0.10
CA LEU A 274 -15.42 -0.86 -0.21
C LEU A 274 -16.29 0.33 0.21
N LEU A 275 -16.93 0.98 -0.75
CA LEU A 275 -17.80 2.13 -0.54
C LEU A 275 -19.22 1.79 -0.97
N VAL A 276 -20.14 1.71 -0.02
CA VAL A 276 -21.55 1.38 -0.24
C VAL A 276 -22.41 2.61 0.01
N ARG A 277 -22.95 3.20 -1.07
CA ARG A 277 -23.90 4.32 -0.99
C ARG A 277 -25.30 3.83 -0.63
N GLY A 278 -25.41 3.11 0.48
CA GLY A 278 -26.64 2.46 0.91
C GLY A 278 -26.36 1.43 1.99
N GLN A 279 -27.11 0.34 1.98
CA GLN A 279 -27.20 -0.57 3.11
C GLN A 279 -26.32 -1.80 2.92
N VAL A 280 -25.61 -2.17 3.98
CA VAL A 280 -24.95 -3.47 4.08
C VAL A 280 -25.78 -4.32 5.04
N ALA A 281 -26.63 -5.17 4.46
CA ALA A 281 -27.58 -6.00 5.19
C ALA A 281 -27.01 -7.39 5.43
N GLY A 282 -27.28 -7.93 6.62
CA GLY A 282 -26.78 -9.18 7.16
C GLY A 282 -27.85 -9.95 7.91
N ARG A 283 -27.58 -11.23 8.17
CA ARG A 283 -28.39 -12.01 9.10
C ARG A 283 -27.91 -11.70 10.51
N PRO A 284 -28.77 -11.75 11.53
CA PRO A 284 -28.33 -11.62 12.92
C PRO A 284 -27.13 -12.54 13.18
N LEU A 285 -26.04 -11.95 13.68
CA LEU A 285 -24.83 -12.71 13.97
C LEU A 285 -25.12 -13.70 15.10
N PRO A 286 -24.45 -14.86 15.13
CA PRO A 286 -24.68 -15.87 16.16
C PRO A 286 -24.51 -15.30 17.56
N ALA A 287 -25.49 -15.54 18.45
CA ALA A 287 -25.48 -14.99 19.81
C ALA A 287 -24.20 -15.34 20.58
N ALA A 288 -23.68 -16.56 20.40
CA ALA A 288 -22.43 -17.00 21.04
C ALA A 288 -21.19 -16.22 20.61
N TYR A 289 -21.15 -15.75 19.35
CA TYR A 289 -20.08 -14.87 18.87
C TYR A 289 -20.24 -13.48 19.50
N LEU A 290 -21.46 -12.95 19.50
CA LEU A 290 -21.75 -11.66 20.12
C LEU A 290 -21.57 -11.65 21.64
N SER A 291 -21.81 -12.76 22.36
CA SER A 291 -21.58 -12.87 23.81
C SER A 291 -20.11 -13.14 24.16
N GLY A 292 -19.31 -13.62 23.21
CA GLY A 292 -17.92 -14.01 23.45
C GLY A 292 -17.78 -15.38 24.08
N GLU A 293 -18.83 -16.19 24.01
CA GLU A 293 -18.88 -17.58 24.46
C GLU A 293 -18.40 -18.55 23.37
N LEU A 294 -17.90 -18.03 22.24
CA LEU A 294 -17.43 -18.85 21.13
C LEU A 294 -16.39 -19.90 21.55
N GLU A 295 -15.48 -19.52 22.45
CA GLU A 295 -14.40 -20.38 22.97
C GLU A 295 -14.88 -21.41 24.00
N THR A 296 -16.10 -21.27 24.54
CA THR A 296 -16.68 -22.24 25.47
C THR A 296 -17.53 -23.29 24.75
N LEU A 297 -17.83 -23.07 23.48
CA LEU A 297 -18.56 -24.03 22.65
C LEU A 297 -17.72 -25.27 22.34
N GLU A 298 -18.39 -26.40 22.14
CA GLU A 298 -17.76 -27.58 21.56
C GLU A 298 -17.26 -27.28 20.13
N SER A 299 -16.16 -27.92 19.74
CA SER A 299 -15.51 -27.73 18.44
C SER A 299 -16.45 -27.81 17.23
N VAL A 300 -17.50 -28.65 17.27
CA VAL A 300 -18.48 -28.77 16.17
C VAL A 300 -19.37 -27.53 16.09
N ALA A 301 -19.90 -27.06 17.22
CA ALA A 301 -20.73 -25.87 17.27
C ALA A 301 -19.91 -24.60 16.94
N GLN A 302 -18.68 -24.53 17.44
CA GLN A 302 -17.74 -23.46 17.12
C GLN A 302 -17.49 -23.37 15.60
N ARG A 303 -17.22 -24.51 14.93
CA ARG A 303 -17.09 -24.56 13.46
C ARG A 303 -18.35 -24.13 12.72
N GLN A 304 -19.54 -24.44 13.24
CA GLN A 304 -20.79 -23.99 12.63
C GLN A 304 -20.94 -22.47 12.73
N VAL A 305 -20.60 -21.89 13.89
CA VAL A 305 -20.60 -20.43 14.07
C VAL A 305 -19.59 -19.78 13.14
N TYR A 306 -18.34 -20.26 13.08
CA TYR A 306 -17.34 -19.73 12.14
C TYR A 306 -17.77 -19.86 10.68
N SER A 307 -18.35 -20.98 10.27
CA SER A 307 -18.85 -21.13 8.89
C SER A 307 -19.98 -20.14 8.57
N GLN A 308 -20.80 -19.76 9.56
CA GLN A 308 -21.80 -18.72 9.39
C GLN A 308 -21.16 -17.33 9.29
N LEU A 309 -20.16 -17.05 10.13
CA LEU A 309 -19.40 -15.79 10.09
C LEU A 309 -18.70 -15.61 8.75
N GLU A 310 -17.93 -16.61 8.30
CA GLU A 310 -17.22 -16.62 7.00
C GLU A 310 -18.14 -16.37 5.81
N ARG A 311 -19.36 -16.91 5.83
CA ARG A 311 -20.36 -16.68 4.75
C ARG A 311 -20.91 -15.26 4.74
N SER A 312 -20.83 -14.56 5.86
CA SER A 312 -21.36 -13.21 6.05
C SER A 312 -20.26 -12.15 6.14
N GLN A 313 -19.01 -12.54 5.97
CA GLN A 313 -17.85 -11.69 6.20
C GLN A 313 -17.58 -10.77 5.00
N ILE A 314 -17.28 -9.52 5.32
CA ILE A 314 -16.76 -8.52 4.39
C ILE A 314 -15.34 -8.19 4.85
N GLU A 315 -14.36 -8.40 3.97
CA GLU A 315 -12.95 -8.17 4.24
C GLU A 315 -12.44 -7.02 3.38
N VAL A 316 -11.98 -5.94 4.00
CA VAL A 316 -11.54 -4.73 3.30
C VAL A 316 -10.17 -4.32 3.81
N ALA A 317 -9.14 -4.40 2.97
CA ALA A 317 -7.77 -4.14 3.46
C ALA A 317 -7.57 -2.71 4.02
N GLY A 318 -8.26 -1.72 3.44
CA GLY A 318 -8.16 -0.32 3.79
C GLY A 318 -9.45 0.23 4.37
N LEU A 319 -10.29 0.82 3.53
CA LEU A 319 -11.42 1.66 3.96
C LEU A 319 -12.74 0.99 3.62
N PHE A 320 -13.53 0.69 4.63
CA PHE A 320 -14.95 0.38 4.47
C PHE A 320 -15.77 1.62 4.80
N ALA A 321 -16.70 1.97 3.92
CA ALA A 321 -17.66 3.04 4.16
C ALA A 321 -19.05 2.62 3.70
N ALA A 322 -20.07 2.82 4.53
CA ALA A 322 -21.45 2.51 4.20
C ALA A 322 -22.40 3.58 4.73
N ARG A 323 -23.63 3.61 4.20
CA ARG A 323 -24.68 4.42 4.81
C ARG A 323 -25.18 3.76 6.09
N GLU A 324 -25.52 2.48 6.04
CA GLU A 324 -26.06 1.74 7.17
C GLU A 324 -25.50 0.31 7.19
N VAL A 325 -25.28 -0.24 8.39
CA VAL A 325 -24.83 -1.62 8.57
C VAL A 325 -25.79 -2.37 9.49
N LEU A 326 -26.34 -3.49 9.00
CA LEU A 326 -27.26 -4.33 9.75
C LEU A 326 -26.75 -5.78 9.83
N GLY A 327 -26.46 -6.29 11.03
CA GLY A 327 -26.21 -7.72 11.24
C GLY A 327 -25.01 -8.28 10.47
N ARG A 328 -23.92 -7.52 10.32
CA ARG A 328 -22.78 -7.93 9.48
C ARG A 328 -21.46 -7.99 10.20
N ASN A 329 -20.64 -8.96 9.80
CA ASN A 329 -19.24 -9.02 10.17
C ASN A 329 -18.39 -8.29 9.11
N ILE A 330 -17.81 -7.16 9.49
CA ILE A 330 -16.98 -6.31 8.65
C ILE A 330 -15.60 -6.22 9.29
N ILE A 331 -14.58 -6.63 8.54
CA ILE A 331 -13.19 -6.47 8.91
C ILE A 331 -12.58 -5.45 7.95
N ALA A 332 -12.08 -4.34 8.48
CA ALA A 332 -11.46 -3.29 7.69
C ALA A 332 -10.23 -2.65 8.33
N GLY A 333 -9.44 -1.91 7.55
CA GLY A 333 -8.46 -0.99 8.12
C GLY A 333 -9.15 0.15 8.88
N GLN A 334 -10.16 0.76 8.27
CA GLN A 334 -10.98 1.82 8.84
C GLN A 334 -12.45 1.60 8.45
N VAL A 335 -13.37 1.86 9.39
CA VAL A 335 -14.82 1.72 9.19
C VAL A 335 -15.50 3.08 9.34
N LEU A 336 -16.24 3.50 8.32
CA LEU A 336 -17.06 4.71 8.32
C LEU A 336 -18.53 4.33 8.10
N VAL A 337 -19.42 4.76 8.99
CA VAL A 337 -20.87 4.56 8.82
C VAL A 337 -21.58 5.88 9.00
N ARG A 338 -22.42 6.25 8.03
CA ARG A 338 -23.12 7.54 8.02
C ARG A 338 -24.32 7.56 8.97
N ASP A 339 -25.13 6.52 8.92
CA ASP A 339 -26.36 6.41 9.70
C ASP A 339 -26.09 5.39 10.83
N ASP A 340 -26.94 4.38 10.97
CA ASP A 340 -26.90 3.44 12.09
C ASP A 340 -26.07 2.17 11.81
N VAL A 341 -25.57 1.59 12.90
CA VAL A 341 -25.05 0.23 12.97
C VAL A 341 -25.92 -0.57 13.94
N ARG A 342 -26.49 -1.68 13.48
CA ARG A 342 -27.37 -2.53 14.31
C ARG A 342 -26.95 -4.00 14.27
N GLY A 343 -26.54 -4.54 15.42
CA GLY A 343 -26.17 -5.96 15.54
C GLY A 343 -24.97 -6.38 14.68
N GLY A 344 -24.13 -5.43 14.28
CA GLY A 344 -22.93 -5.67 13.47
C GLY A 344 -21.73 -6.10 14.33
N ALA A 345 -20.81 -6.86 13.74
CA ALA A 345 -19.47 -7.05 14.22
C ALA A 345 -18.54 -6.20 13.35
N LEU A 346 -17.99 -5.13 13.92
CA LEU A 346 -17.12 -4.19 13.23
C LEU A 346 -15.71 -4.34 13.79
N GLU A 347 -14.79 -4.88 12.99
CA GLU A 347 -13.39 -5.02 13.36
C GLU A 347 -12.56 -4.06 12.48
N ALA A 348 -12.05 -3.00 13.08
CA ALA A 348 -11.23 -2.00 12.39
C ALA A 348 -9.80 -1.97 12.95
N ARG A 349 -8.78 -1.98 12.08
CA ARG A 349 -7.38 -1.87 12.54
C ARG A 349 -7.08 -0.50 13.14
N GLU A 350 -7.57 0.56 12.51
CA GLU A 350 -7.40 1.95 12.95
C GLU A 350 -8.61 2.38 13.80
N GLN A 351 -9.71 2.75 13.15
CA GLN A 351 -10.83 3.42 13.81
C GLN A 351 -12.19 3.05 13.21
N VAL A 352 -13.20 3.14 14.07
CA VAL A 352 -14.63 3.00 13.71
C VAL A 352 -15.31 4.34 13.98
N LEU A 353 -15.88 4.95 12.94
CA LEU A 353 -16.56 6.24 13.04
C LEU A 353 -18.00 6.10 12.54
N VAL A 354 -18.95 6.37 13.42
CA VAL A 354 -20.38 6.22 13.16
C VAL A 354 -21.07 7.56 13.42
N ASP A 355 -21.70 8.11 12.39
CA ASP A 355 -22.41 9.39 12.46
C ASP A 355 -23.86 9.25 13.01
N GLY A 356 -24.42 8.03 13.03
CA GLY A 356 -25.67 7.70 13.71
C GLY A 356 -25.47 6.92 15.00
N ASN A 357 -26.36 5.96 15.28
CA ASN A 357 -26.33 5.13 16.48
C ASN A 357 -25.57 3.83 16.25
N LEU A 358 -24.93 3.32 17.31
CA LEU A 358 -24.30 2.00 17.31
C LEU A 358 -24.97 1.16 18.41
N SER A 359 -25.79 0.18 18.01
CA SER A 359 -26.52 -0.65 18.97
C SER A 359 -26.46 -2.13 18.62
N GLY A 360 -26.12 -2.95 19.61
CA GLY A 360 -26.00 -4.38 19.46
C GLY A 360 -24.77 -4.81 18.66
N GLY A 361 -24.19 -5.93 19.08
CA GLY A 361 -23.10 -6.57 18.36
C GLY A 361 -21.74 -6.37 19.02
N LEU A 362 -20.69 -6.41 18.20
CA LEU A 362 -19.29 -6.38 18.64
C LEU A 362 -18.55 -5.29 17.85
N VAL A 363 -17.75 -4.49 18.53
CA VAL A 363 -16.91 -3.47 17.91
C VAL A 363 -15.50 -3.66 18.42
N HIS A 364 -14.54 -3.78 17.52
CA HIS A 364 -13.13 -3.87 17.81
C HIS A 364 -12.43 -2.79 17.01
N CYS A 365 -11.62 -1.96 17.67
CA CYS A 365 -10.89 -0.89 17.00
C CYS A 365 -9.55 -0.63 17.68
N GLY A 366 -8.53 -0.28 16.91
CA GLY A 366 -7.18 -0.10 17.43
C GLY A 366 -6.95 1.23 18.15
N THR A 367 -7.45 2.35 17.61
CA THR A 367 -7.12 3.69 18.13
C THR A 367 -8.34 4.47 18.60
N ARG A 368 -9.45 4.42 17.87
CA ARG A 368 -10.61 5.28 18.14
C ARG A 368 -11.94 4.64 17.75
N LEU A 369 -12.91 4.77 18.65
CA LEU A 369 -14.34 4.61 18.36
C LEU A 369 -15.02 5.96 18.52
N GLN A 370 -15.66 6.46 17.46
CA GLN A 370 -16.55 7.63 17.54
C GLN A 370 -17.96 7.23 17.18
N VAL A 371 -18.93 7.58 18.02
CA VAL A 371 -20.35 7.43 17.77
C VAL A 371 -21.01 8.78 18.01
N MET A 372 -21.54 9.41 16.98
CA MET A 372 -22.20 10.72 17.08
C MET A 372 -23.55 10.62 17.80
N GLY A 373 -24.29 9.53 17.55
CA GLY A 373 -25.55 9.22 18.22
C GLY A 373 -25.36 8.42 19.51
N ASP A 374 -26.28 7.50 19.78
CA ASP A 374 -26.27 6.66 20.96
C ASP A 374 -25.38 5.43 20.79
N LEU A 375 -24.69 5.05 21.87
CA LEU A 375 -23.97 3.79 21.98
C LEU A 375 -24.78 2.84 22.87
N GLY A 376 -25.26 1.74 22.29
CA GLY A 376 -26.28 0.89 22.88
C GLY A 376 -27.70 1.42 22.64
N ASN A 377 -28.67 0.88 23.38
CA ASN A 377 -30.06 1.35 23.31
C ASN A 377 -30.82 1.09 24.63
N GLU A 378 -32.02 1.66 24.75
CA GLU A 378 -32.90 1.52 25.92
C GLU A 378 -33.34 0.08 26.20
N SER A 379 -33.42 -0.76 25.15
CA SER A 379 -33.76 -2.17 25.31
C SER A 379 -32.67 -3.00 25.99
N GLY A 380 -31.50 -2.41 26.26
CA GLY A 380 -30.36 -3.11 26.85
C GLY A 380 -29.73 -4.10 25.89
N THR A 381 -29.82 -3.87 24.58
CA THR A 381 -29.18 -4.76 23.60
C THR A 381 -27.66 -4.76 23.83
N THR A 382 -27.10 -5.94 24.08
CA THR A 382 -25.68 -6.13 24.37
C THR A 382 -24.81 -5.57 23.25
N THR A 383 -24.01 -4.56 23.58
CA THR A 383 -23.09 -3.87 22.68
C THR A 383 -21.69 -3.95 23.27
N ARG A 384 -20.84 -4.81 22.72
CA ARG A 384 -19.48 -5.01 23.23
C ARG A 384 -18.50 -4.18 22.44
N VAL A 385 -17.66 -3.42 23.13
CA VAL A 385 -16.56 -2.68 22.53
C VAL A 385 -15.27 -3.25 23.08
N HIS A 386 -14.48 -3.86 22.22
CA HIS A 386 -13.15 -4.37 22.52
C HIS A 386 -12.13 -3.25 22.35
N LEU A 387 -11.40 -3.01 23.42
CA LEU A 387 -10.41 -1.96 23.57
C LEU A 387 -9.06 -2.65 23.76
N GLY A 388 -8.06 -2.28 22.98
CA GLY A 388 -6.73 -2.84 23.10
C GLY A 388 -6.01 -2.93 21.77
N GLU A 389 -4.83 -3.52 21.80
CA GLU A 389 -4.00 -3.75 20.60
C GLU A 389 -4.72 -4.76 19.71
N ALA A 390 -5.67 -4.26 18.92
CA ALA A 390 -6.26 -4.99 17.81
C ALA A 390 -5.16 -5.59 16.93
N GLY A 391 -4.01 -4.92 16.86
CA GLY A 391 -2.75 -5.39 16.32
C GLY A 391 -2.41 -6.81 16.76
N GLU A 392 -2.10 -7.10 18.02
CA GLU A 392 -1.54 -8.40 18.39
C GLU A 392 -2.50 -9.58 18.09
N GLN A 393 -3.77 -9.49 18.49
CA GLN A 393 -4.73 -10.57 18.23
C GLN A 393 -5.10 -10.70 16.75
N SER A 394 -5.26 -9.58 16.04
CA SER A 394 -5.49 -9.60 14.58
C SER A 394 -4.25 -10.09 13.85
N GLN A 395 -3.04 -9.74 14.28
CA GLN A 395 -1.76 -10.19 13.70
C GLN A 395 -1.57 -11.68 13.94
N GLU A 396 -1.89 -12.19 15.14
CA GLU A 396 -1.86 -13.62 15.43
C GLU A 396 -2.88 -14.38 14.58
N GLN A 397 -4.10 -13.86 14.45
CA GLN A 397 -5.12 -14.42 13.56
C GLN A 397 -4.71 -14.32 12.08
N ASP A 398 -4.10 -13.22 11.64
CA ASP A 398 -3.62 -13.03 10.28
C ASP A 398 -2.44 -13.96 9.98
N ARG A 399 -1.53 -14.17 10.93
CA ARG A 399 -0.44 -15.15 10.85
C ARG A 399 -0.97 -16.57 10.80
N PHE A 400 -1.96 -16.90 11.64
CA PHE A 400 -2.61 -18.21 11.63
C PHE A 400 -3.35 -18.46 10.31
N THR A 401 -4.10 -17.47 9.82
CA THR A 401 -4.81 -17.52 8.55
C THR A 401 -3.83 -17.65 7.38
N LEU A 402 -2.73 -16.89 7.40
CA LEU A 402 -1.65 -17.03 6.43
C LEU A 402 -1.04 -18.42 6.45
N GLN A 403 -0.82 -19.00 7.63
CA GLN A 403 -0.30 -20.36 7.76
C GLN A 403 -1.29 -21.41 7.25
N ALA A 404 -2.58 -21.28 7.57
CA ALA A 404 -3.62 -22.16 7.06
C ALA A 404 -3.76 -22.07 5.53
N GLU A 405 -3.68 -20.87 4.94
CA GLU A 405 -3.70 -20.70 3.49
C GLU A 405 -2.42 -21.22 2.82
N ARG A 406 -1.26 -21.14 3.49
CA ARG A 406 -0.03 -21.81 3.02
C ARG A 406 -0.19 -23.32 2.97
N GLU A 407 -0.79 -23.92 4.00
CA GLU A 407 -1.06 -25.37 4.03
C GLU A 407 -2.02 -25.77 2.90
N LYS A 408 -3.12 -25.02 2.70
CA LYS A 408 -4.04 -25.26 1.56
C LYS A 408 -3.34 -25.09 0.20
N LEU A 409 -2.43 -24.13 0.08
CA LEU A 409 -1.64 -23.94 -1.12
C LEU A 409 -0.71 -25.15 -1.37
N GLU A 410 -0.03 -25.64 -0.34
CA GLU A 410 0.82 -26.84 -0.43
C GLU A 410 0.01 -28.06 -0.88
N ASP A 411 -1.19 -28.27 -0.34
CA ASP A 411 -2.09 -29.35 -0.76
C ASP A 411 -2.47 -29.24 -2.24
N ARG A 412 -2.79 -28.03 -2.72
CA ARG A 412 -3.11 -27.80 -4.14
C ARG A 412 -1.91 -28.02 -5.05
N VAL A 413 -0.71 -27.63 -4.63
CA VAL A 413 0.53 -27.87 -5.37
C VAL A 413 0.79 -29.37 -5.47
N GLN A 414 0.66 -30.12 -4.37
CA GLN A 414 0.80 -31.58 -4.37
C GLN A 414 -0.26 -32.25 -5.28
N ALA A 415 -1.50 -31.76 -5.28
CA ALA A 415 -2.54 -32.27 -6.17
C ALA A 415 -2.21 -32.04 -7.66
N LEU A 416 -1.66 -30.87 -8.01
CA LEU A 416 -1.21 -30.55 -9.36
C LEU A 416 -0.05 -31.46 -9.80
N GLU A 417 0.95 -31.64 -8.94
CA GLU A 417 2.10 -32.51 -9.21
C GLU A 417 1.68 -33.97 -9.37
N ALA A 418 0.81 -34.48 -8.49
CA ALA A 418 0.26 -35.82 -8.59
C ALA A 418 -0.52 -36.03 -9.90
N HIS A 419 -1.29 -35.02 -10.33
CA HIS A 419 -2.01 -35.04 -11.60
C HIS A 419 -1.05 -35.06 -12.80
N GLN A 420 0.01 -34.24 -12.79
CA GLN A 420 1.05 -34.23 -13.83
C GLN A 420 1.79 -35.57 -13.93
N ALA A 421 2.22 -36.12 -12.79
CA ALA A 421 2.85 -37.44 -12.74
C ALA A 421 1.91 -38.55 -13.25
N GLY A 422 0.60 -38.43 -12.97
CA GLY A 422 -0.43 -39.30 -13.53
C GLY A 422 -0.51 -39.23 -15.06
N MET A 423 -0.40 -38.03 -15.64
CA MET A 423 -0.33 -37.85 -17.10
C MET A 423 0.96 -38.43 -17.69
N GLU A 424 2.11 -38.23 -17.04
CA GLU A 424 3.39 -38.80 -17.48
C GLU A 424 3.39 -40.33 -17.47
N LYS A 425 2.86 -40.95 -16.41
CA LYS A 425 2.66 -42.41 -16.34
C LYS A 425 1.74 -42.95 -17.43
N LYS A 426 0.78 -42.17 -17.91
CA LYS A 426 -0.05 -42.54 -19.07
C LYS A 426 0.71 -42.38 -20.39
N SER A 427 1.58 -41.37 -20.49
CA SER A 427 2.43 -41.13 -21.65
C SER A 427 3.45 -42.26 -21.90
N THR A 428 3.99 -42.86 -20.84
CA THR A 428 4.90 -44.02 -20.98
C THR A 428 4.19 -45.27 -21.46
N LYS A 429 2.89 -45.42 -21.14
CA LYS A 429 2.07 -46.58 -21.54
C LYS A 429 1.44 -46.44 -22.93
N SER A 430 1.31 -45.22 -23.45
CA SER A 430 0.62 -44.95 -24.72
C SER A 430 1.40 -43.97 -25.58
N ALA A 431 1.87 -44.44 -26.74
CA ALA A 431 2.53 -43.60 -27.75
C ALA A 431 1.64 -42.44 -28.21
N TYR A 432 0.31 -42.62 -28.19
CA TYR A 432 -0.66 -41.59 -28.53
C TYR A 432 -0.70 -40.47 -27.48
N TRP A 433 -0.68 -40.81 -26.18
CA TRP A 433 -0.54 -39.82 -25.09
C TRP A 433 0.80 -39.08 -25.12
N ALA A 434 1.89 -39.80 -25.39
CA ALA A 434 3.23 -39.20 -25.50
C ALA A 434 3.31 -38.16 -26.62
N ALA A 435 2.62 -38.41 -27.75
CA ALA A 435 2.55 -37.45 -28.85
C ALA A 435 1.88 -36.13 -28.42
N PHE A 436 0.76 -36.18 -27.69
CA PHE A 436 0.10 -34.96 -27.22
C PHE A 436 0.88 -34.21 -26.15
N MET A 437 1.58 -34.91 -25.26
CA MET A 437 2.48 -34.26 -24.29
C MET A 437 3.61 -33.49 -24.97
N ARG A 438 4.05 -33.93 -26.16
CA ARG A 438 5.02 -33.22 -27.01
C ARG A 438 4.40 -32.11 -27.88
N GLY A 439 3.08 -31.91 -27.82
CA GLY A 439 2.37 -30.94 -28.66
C GLY A 439 2.09 -31.41 -30.09
N GLU A 440 2.29 -32.70 -30.40
CA GLU A 440 1.94 -33.25 -31.73
C GLU A 440 0.41 -33.36 -31.87
N LYS A 441 -0.15 -32.80 -32.95
CA LYS A 441 -1.58 -32.97 -33.29
C LYS A 441 -1.77 -34.25 -34.10
N ARG A 442 -2.30 -35.30 -33.49
CA ARG A 442 -2.61 -36.58 -34.17
C ARG A 442 -4.12 -36.81 -34.28
N VAL A 443 -4.61 -37.03 -35.49
CA VAL A 443 -6.00 -37.42 -35.73
C VAL A 443 -6.21 -38.88 -35.30
N PRO A 444 -7.21 -39.21 -34.47
CA PRO A 444 -7.47 -40.57 -34.02
C PRO A 444 -7.92 -41.45 -35.20
N ARG A 445 -7.28 -42.61 -35.38
CA ARG A 445 -7.54 -43.57 -36.46
C ARG A 445 -8.50 -44.69 -36.05
N HIS A 446 -8.58 -44.99 -34.75
CA HIS A 446 -9.40 -46.07 -34.20
C HIS A 446 -10.21 -45.61 -32.97
N PRO A 447 -11.30 -46.30 -32.60
CA PRO A 447 -12.15 -45.92 -31.47
C PRO A 447 -11.40 -45.75 -30.14
N LEU A 448 -10.37 -46.57 -29.90
CA LEU A 448 -9.53 -46.48 -28.70
C LEU A 448 -8.71 -45.19 -28.66
N GLU A 449 -8.13 -44.75 -29.78
CA GLU A 449 -7.43 -43.46 -29.86
C GLU A 449 -8.38 -42.28 -29.63
N ARG A 450 -9.62 -42.37 -30.13
CA ARG A 450 -10.65 -41.36 -29.86
C ARG A 450 -10.95 -41.26 -28.36
N GLN A 451 -11.06 -42.39 -27.65
CA GLN A 451 -11.25 -42.41 -26.21
C GLN A 451 -10.04 -41.83 -25.46
N LEU A 452 -8.82 -42.17 -25.88
CA LEU A 452 -7.59 -41.61 -25.30
C LEU A 452 -7.49 -40.10 -25.52
N LEU A 453 -7.90 -39.58 -26.69
CA LEU A 453 -7.96 -38.14 -26.95
C LEU A 453 -8.93 -37.45 -25.99
N ILE A 454 -10.14 -38.00 -25.79
CA ILE A 454 -11.13 -37.44 -24.87
C ILE A 454 -10.56 -37.40 -23.44
N GLN A 455 -9.95 -38.49 -22.98
CA GLN A 455 -9.33 -38.55 -21.65
C GLN A 455 -8.15 -37.58 -21.51
N PHE A 456 -7.35 -37.40 -22.56
CA PHE A 456 -6.27 -36.43 -22.57
C PHE A 456 -6.81 -35.00 -22.48
N LEU A 457 -7.85 -34.65 -23.24
CA LEU A 457 -8.47 -33.33 -23.20
C LEU A 457 -9.09 -33.02 -21.83
N GLN A 458 -9.72 -34.02 -21.20
CA GLN A 458 -10.23 -33.88 -19.83
C GLN A 458 -9.08 -33.65 -18.84
N ALA A 459 -8.03 -34.47 -18.88
CA ALA A 459 -6.85 -34.28 -18.02
C ALA A 459 -6.15 -32.94 -18.27
N ALA A 460 -6.04 -32.48 -19.52
CA ALA A 460 -5.47 -31.19 -19.85
C ALA A 460 -6.32 -30.03 -19.28
N LYS A 461 -7.65 -30.15 -19.34
CA LYS A 461 -8.59 -29.19 -18.72
C LYS A 461 -8.45 -29.18 -17.20
N ASP A 462 -8.36 -30.35 -16.57
CA ASP A 462 -8.22 -30.49 -15.12
C ASP A 462 -6.86 -29.95 -14.64
N ARG A 463 -5.77 -30.23 -15.39
CA ARG A 463 -4.46 -29.63 -15.16
C ARG A 463 -4.53 -28.11 -15.24
N GLN A 464 -5.13 -27.55 -16.29
CA GLN A 464 -5.26 -26.10 -16.45
C GLN A 464 -6.09 -25.47 -15.32
N ARG A 465 -7.12 -26.17 -14.85
CA ARG A 465 -7.90 -25.75 -13.68
C ARG A 465 -7.05 -25.72 -12.41
N LEU A 466 -6.32 -26.79 -12.10
CA LEU A 466 -5.45 -26.86 -10.93
C LEU A 466 -4.32 -25.83 -10.99
N GLU A 467 -3.72 -25.59 -12.16
CA GLU A 467 -2.71 -24.55 -12.36
C GLU A 467 -3.25 -23.15 -12.02
N ARG A 468 -4.50 -22.86 -12.38
CA ARG A 468 -5.19 -21.62 -11.98
C ARG A 468 -5.44 -21.57 -10.47
N GLU A 469 -6.00 -22.63 -9.89
CA GLU A 469 -6.28 -22.71 -8.44
C GLU A 469 -5.01 -22.55 -7.58
N VAL A 470 -3.86 -23.06 -8.04
CA VAL A 470 -2.54 -22.87 -7.42
C VAL A 470 -2.04 -21.44 -7.61
N ALA A 471 -2.15 -20.87 -8.82
CA ALA A 471 -1.74 -19.50 -9.07
C ALA A 471 -2.53 -18.49 -8.22
N ASP A 472 -3.83 -18.71 -8.05
CA ASP A 472 -4.71 -17.87 -7.24
C ASP A 472 -4.38 -18.02 -5.75
N ALA A 473 -4.19 -19.25 -5.25
CA ALA A 473 -3.76 -19.48 -3.87
C ALA A 473 -2.38 -18.84 -3.57
N LYS A 474 -1.43 -18.90 -4.51
CA LYS A 474 -0.13 -18.24 -4.38
C LYS A 474 -0.28 -16.73 -4.24
N ARG A 475 -1.17 -16.10 -5.01
CA ARG A 475 -1.47 -14.68 -4.90
C ARG A 475 -2.09 -14.35 -3.54
N GLN A 476 -3.08 -15.12 -3.11
CA GLN A 476 -3.72 -14.93 -1.80
C GLN A 476 -2.72 -15.01 -0.64
N VAL A 477 -1.84 -16.01 -0.64
CA VAL A 477 -0.77 -16.15 0.36
C VAL A 477 0.21 -14.98 0.28
N ALA A 478 0.58 -14.53 -0.92
CA ALA A 478 1.47 -13.38 -1.08
C ALA A 478 0.84 -12.07 -0.59
N ASP A 479 -0.45 -11.88 -0.83
CA ASP A 479 -1.19 -10.70 -0.39
C ASP A 479 -1.36 -10.71 1.14
N LEU A 480 -1.74 -11.84 1.73
CA LEU A 480 -1.78 -12.00 3.19
C LEU A 480 -0.41 -11.78 3.83
N ALA A 481 0.66 -12.31 3.22
CA ALA A 481 2.02 -12.11 3.72
C ALA A 481 2.44 -10.63 3.66
N ARG A 482 2.01 -9.89 2.63
CA ARG A 482 2.26 -8.44 2.53
C ARG A 482 1.49 -7.67 3.61
N LEU A 483 0.24 -8.04 3.90
CA LEU A 483 -0.54 -7.43 4.98
C LEU A 483 0.16 -7.61 6.32
N VAL A 484 0.55 -8.85 6.65
CA VAL A 484 1.29 -9.15 7.89
C VAL A 484 2.62 -8.38 7.96
N GLN A 485 3.37 -8.29 6.86
CA GLN A 485 4.64 -7.54 6.83
C GLN A 485 4.46 -6.02 6.96
N GLN A 486 3.38 -5.45 6.41
CA GLN A 486 3.06 -4.03 6.58
C GLN A 486 2.70 -3.72 8.02
N ASP A 487 1.99 -4.63 8.69
CA ASP A 487 1.64 -4.52 10.10
C ASP A 487 2.90 -4.58 10.98
N ASP A 488 3.85 -5.49 10.69
CA ASP A 488 5.14 -5.58 11.40
C ASP A 488 6.00 -4.30 11.22
N GLN A 489 5.90 -3.60 10.08
CA GLN A 489 6.65 -2.36 9.81
C GLN A 489 5.98 -1.10 10.38
N GLY A 490 4.69 -1.16 10.69
CA GLY A 490 3.92 -0.09 11.34
C GLY A 490 4.12 -0.01 12.86
N GLU A 491 4.81 -0.98 13.47
CA GLU A 491 5.08 -1.03 14.90
C GLU A 491 6.14 0.01 15.33
N ALA A 492 5.76 1.29 15.46
CA ALA A 492 6.55 2.23 16.28
C ALA A 492 5.87 3.55 16.71
N GLU A 493 4.62 3.88 16.35
CA GLU A 493 3.93 4.98 17.05
C GLU A 493 3.30 4.47 18.36
N LYS A 494 4.19 4.03 19.26
CA LYS A 494 3.87 3.62 20.63
C LYS A 494 3.22 4.81 21.35
N GLY A 495 1.92 4.71 21.64
CA GLY A 495 1.31 5.43 22.76
C GLY A 495 0.18 6.41 22.45
N ALA A 496 -0.44 6.38 21.27
CA ALA A 496 -1.73 7.05 21.12
C ALA A 496 -2.75 6.32 22.02
N GLY A 497 -3.19 6.97 23.10
CA GLY A 497 -4.22 6.43 23.98
C GLY A 497 -5.48 6.10 23.19
N PHE A 498 -6.18 5.03 23.57
CA PHE A 498 -7.43 4.66 22.92
C PHE A 498 -8.55 5.62 23.36
N GLN A 499 -9.43 6.02 22.45
CA GLN A 499 -10.55 6.92 22.75
C GLN A 499 -11.90 6.39 22.25
N VAL A 500 -12.88 6.24 23.15
CA VAL A 500 -14.30 6.17 22.80
C VAL A 500 -14.90 7.56 22.94
N VAL A 501 -15.46 8.12 21.88
CA VAL A 501 -16.17 9.41 21.90
C VAL A 501 -17.63 9.18 21.55
N VAL A 502 -18.55 9.49 22.46
CA VAL A 502 -19.99 9.35 22.22
C VAL A 502 -20.70 10.70 22.33
N GLY A 503 -21.34 11.14 21.24
CA GLY A 503 -22.10 12.38 21.18
C GLY A 503 -23.51 12.28 21.76
N GLY A 504 -24.12 11.10 21.75
CA GLY A 504 -25.42 10.81 22.36
C GLY A 504 -25.31 10.20 23.76
N THR A 505 -26.10 9.17 24.00
CA THR A 505 -26.19 8.44 25.28
C THR A 505 -25.50 7.08 25.18
N ILE A 506 -24.70 6.75 26.19
CA ILE A 506 -24.19 5.38 26.39
C ILE A 506 -25.15 4.65 27.33
N TYR A 507 -25.74 3.55 26.87
CA TYR A 507 -26.74 2.78 27.62
C TYR A 507 -26.13 1.62 28.43
N PRO A 508 -26.82 1.12 29.49
CA PRO A 508 -26.33 0.00 30.33
C PRO A 508 -26.01 -1.31 29.61
N GLY A 509 -26.57 -1.55 28.42
CA GLY A 509 -26.23 -2.71 27.58
C GLY A 509 -24.83 -2.65 26.95
N VAL A 510 -24.11 -1.55 27.13
CA VAL A 510 -22.74 -1.37 26.61
C VAL A 510 -21.73 -1.93 27.60
N SER A 511 -20.85 -2.78 27.10
CA SER A 511 -19.71 -3.27 27.85
C SER A 511 -18.41 -2.97 27.11
N LEU A 512 -17.53 -2.26 27.80
CA LEU A 512 -16.17 -2.03 27.33
C LEU A 512 -15.30 -3.18 27.83
N GLU A 513 -14.75 -3.94 26.92
CA GLU A 513 -13.95 -5.11 27.23
C GLU A 513 -12.51 -4.89 26.79
N MET A 514 -11.58 -5.37 27.58
CA MET A 514 -10.16 -5.25 27.29
C MET A 514 -9.48 -6.52 27.75
N VAL A 515 -8.71 -7.14 26.85
CA VAL A 515 -7.97 -8.36 27.15
C VAL A 515 -6.51 -7.98 27.31
N GLN A 516 -5.94 -8.28 28.48
CA GLN A 516 -4.52 -8.11 28.73
C GLN A 516 -3.89 -9.48 28.97
N ARG A 517 -2.88 -9.82 28.17
CA ARG A 517 -1.97 -10.92 28.47
C ARG A 517 -1.13 -10.54 29.69
N LEU A 518 -1.06 -11.42 30.68
CA LEU A 518 -0.30 -11.23 31.89
C LEU A 518 0.65 -12.41 32.10
N GLU A 519 1.88 -12.07 32.46
CA GLU A 519 2.79 -13.04 33.06
C GLU A 519 2.25 -13.48 34.42
N ALA A 520 2.53 -14.72 34.81
CA ALA A 520 2.00 -15.30 36.04
C ALA A 520 2.36 -14.48 37.30
N ALA A 521 3.52 -13.81 37.30
CA ALA A 521 3.97 -12.93 38.39
C ALA A 521 3.23 -11.57 38.41
N ASP A 522 2.87 -11.03 37.24
CA ASP A 522 2.18 -9.75 37.12
C ASP A 522 0.70 -9.85 37.46
N LEU A 523 0.09 -11.01 37.20
CA LEU A 523 -1.28 -11.31 37.59
C LEU A 523 -1.46 -11.21 39.11
N GLU A 524 -0.50 -11.77 39.87
CA GLU A 524 -0.51 -11.73 41.34
C GLU A 524 -0.49 -10.30 41.87
N LYS A 525 0.37 -9.44 41.32
CA LYS A 525 0.44 -8.03 41.70
C LYS A 525 -0.85 -7.28 41.37
N LYS A 526 -1.33 -7.38 40.12
CA LYS A 526 -2.46 -6.58 39.61
C LYS A 526 -3.80 -6.90 40.27
N VAL A 527 -4.07 -8.15 40.62
CA VAL A 527 -5.35 -8.49 41.27
C VAL A 527 -5.28 -8.27 42.78
N LYS A 528 -4.11 -8.48 43.41
CA LYS A 528 -3.92 -8.17 44.84
C LYS A 528 -4.16 -6.70 45.13
N ASP A 529 -3.75 -5.81 44.23
CA ASP A 529 -3.96 -4.36 44.36
C ASP A 529 -5.43 -3.92 44.17
N ARG A 530 -6.30 -4.75 43.55
CA ARG A 530 -7.67 -4.36 43.14
C ARG A 530 -8.84 -5.08 43.85
N ALA A 531 -8.63 -6.24 44.46
CA ALA A 531 -9.73 -7.07 44.95
C ALA A 531 -10.19 -6.77 46.39
N GLY A 532 -9.39 -6.08 47.23
CA GLY A 532 -9.78 -5.61 48.57
C GLY A 532 -10.11 -6.69 49.64
N HIS A 533 -10.36 -7.94 49.25
CA HIS A 533 -10.69 -9.07 50.14
C HIS A 533 -9.92 -10.36 49.79
N GLU A 534 -9.75 -11.24 50.78
CA GLU A 534 -9.04 -12.53 50.72
C GLU A 534 -9.78 -13.64 49.93
N THR A 535 -10.47 -13.34 48.82
CA THR A 535 -10.53 -14.37 47.76
C THR A 535 -9.13 -14.43 47.17
N THR A 536 -8.28 -15.23 47.79
CA THR A 536 -6.85 -15.29 47.45
C THR A 536 -6.73 -15.59 45.97
N LEU A 537 -6.05 -14.73 45.22
CA LEU A 537 -5.72 -15.01 43.82
C LEU A 537 -4.97 -16.35 43.69
N GLY A 538 -4.28 -16.78 44.75
CA GLY A 538 -3.80 -18.15 44.89
C GLY A 538 -4.88 -19.18 44.61
N ALA A 539 -6.08 -19.06 45.18
CA ALA A 539 -7.22 -19.93 44.88
C ALA A 539 -7.66 -19.83 43.40
N VAL A 540 -7.72 -18.62 42.82
CA VAL A 540 -8.09 -18.43 41.40
C VAL A 540 -7.09 -19.12 40.47
N LYS A 541 -5.80 -18.89 40.70
CA LYS A 541 -4.70 -19.47 39.93
C LYS A 541 -4.62 -20.98 40.13
N SER A 542 -4.69 -21.45 41.38
CA SER A 542 -4.68 -22.87 41.70
C SER A 542 -5.87 -23.60 41.06
N GLN A 543 -7.07 -23.01 41.11
CA GLN A 543 -8.25 -23.62 40.52
C GLN A 543 -8.19 -23.64 38.98
N LEU A 544 -7.76 -22.55 38.34
CA LEU A 544 -7.57 -22.54 36.88
C LEU A 544 -6.45 -23.50 36.45
N ALA A 545 -5.33 -23.52 37.18
CA ALA A 545 -4.22 -24.44 36.91
C ALA A 545 -4.62 -25.90 37.14
N GLU A 546 -5.43 -26.20 38.16
CA GLU A 546 -5.98 -27.53 38.42
C GLU A 546 -6.94 -27.96 37.31
N GLN A 547 -7.84 -27.07 36.86
CA GLN A 547 -8.75 -27.36 35.75
C GLN A 547 -8.00 -27.63 34.44
N VAL A 548 -6.99 -26.80 34.14
CA VAL A 548 -6.14 -26.96 32.95
C VAL A 548 -5.29 -28.23 33.08
N GLY A 549 -4.69 -28.48 34.24
CA GLY A 549 -3.90 -29.67 34.53
C GLY A 549 -4.70 -30.96 34.36
N HIS A 550 -5.89 -31.02 34.96
CA HIS A 550 -6.81 -32.14 34.82
C HIS A 550 -7.21 -32.39 33.36
N TYR A 551 -7.47 -31.32 32.60
CA TYR A 551 -7.76 -31.43 31.17
C TYR A 551 -6.56 -31.92 30.35
N LEU A 552 -5.37 -31.43 30.63
CA LEU A 552 -4.13 -31.85 29.95
C LEU A 552 -3.77 -33.31 30.27
N GLU A 553 -4.01 -33.78 31.50
CA GLU A 553 -3.84 -35.18 31.89
C GLU A 553 -4.78 -36.10 31.13
N LEU A 554 -6.09 -35.81 31.16
CA LEU A 554 -7.09 -36.55 30.38
C LEU A 554 -6.77 -36.55 28.88
N TYR A 555 -6.27 -35.42 28.37
CA TYR A 555 -5.85 -35.33 26.98
C TYR A 555 -4.63 -36.20 26.70
N ARG A 556 -3.59 -36.17 27.54
CA ARG A 556 -2.38 -37.00 27.38
C ARG A 556 -2.72 -38.49 27.38
N GLU A 557 -3.55 -38.94 28.32
CA GLU A 557 -4.02 -40.33 28.37
C GLU A 557 -4.75 -40.71 27.08
N GLY A 558 -5.69 -39.88 26.63
CA GLY A 558 -6.43 -40.11 25.39
C GLY A 558 -5.55 -40.05 24.13
N VAL A 559 -4.52 -39.20 24.10
CA VAL A 559 -3.55 -39.16 23.00
C VAL A 559 -2.67 -40.39 23.00
N GLU A 560 -2.14 -40.82 24.13
CA GLU A 560 -1.33 -42.03 24.20
C GLU A 560 -2.11 -43.28 23.79
N GLU A 561 -3.35 -43.42 24.23
CA GLU A 561 -4.23 -44.52 23.81
C GLU A 561 -4.49 -44.49 22.31
N ARG A 562 -4.83 -43.32 21.75
CA ARG A 562 -5.05 -43.16 20.31
C ARG A 562 -3.76 -43.36 19.52
N GLN A 563 -2.62 -42.91 20.02
CA GLN A 563 -1.34 -43.05 19.35
C GLN A 563 -0.91 -44.51 19.34
N LYS A 564 -1.09 -45.25 20.44
CA LYS A 564 -0.92 -46.72 20.48
C LYS A 564 -1.86 -47.43 19.50
N ALA A 565 -3.13 -47.01 19.44
CA ALA A 565 -4.10 -47.57 18.50
C ALA A 565 -3.74 -47.27 17.03
N LEU A 566 -3.30 -46.04 16.73
CA LEU A 566 -2.82 -45.64 15.40
C LEU A 566 -1.52 -46.37 15.03
N GLU A 567 -0.58 -46.53 15.95
CA GLU A 567 0.65 -47.30 15.72
C GLU A 567 0.34 -48.77 15.43
N GLN A 568 -0.67 -49.36 16.08
CA GLN A 568 -1.14 -50.71 15.78
C GLN A 568 -1.84 -50.78 14.43
N MET A 569 -2.73 -49.83 14.11
CA MET A 569 -3.49 -49.82 12.86
C MET A 569 -2.63 -49.51 11.62
N PHE A 570 -1.63 -48.63 11.76
CA PHE A 570 -0.79 -48.15 10.66
C PHE A 570 0.60 -48.79 10.66
N ARG A 571 0.79 -49.91 11.39
CA ARG A 571 2.06 -50.64 11.42
C ARG A 571 2.40 -51.14 10.01
N GLY A 572 3.38 -50.49 9.36
CA GLY A 572 3.82 -50.82 8.00
C GLY A 572 3.32 -49.89 6.89
N MET A 573 2.55 -48.84 7.20
CA MET A 573 2.19 -47.80 6.23
C MET A 573 3.21 -46.66 6.23
N GLU A 574 3.62 -46.19 5.05
CA GLU A 574 4.62 -45.11 4.90
C GLU A 574 4.13 -43.75 5.40
N LYS A 575 2.81 -43.49 5.40
CA LYS A 575 2.22 -42.25 5.91
C LYS A 575 1.48 -42.50 7.21
N ARG A 576 2.06 -42.01 8.31
CA ARG A 576 1.38 -41.97 9.61
C ARG A 576 0.41 -40.79 9.65
N PRO A 577 -0.81 -40.96 10.19
CA PRO A 577 -1.69 -39.84 10.47
C PRO A 577 -1.04 -38.87 11.48
N GLN A 578 -1.32 -37.58 11.33
CA GLN A 578 -0.83 -36.57 12.27
C GLN A 578 -1.36 -36.84 13.68
N SER A 579 -0.53 -36.58 14.69
CA SER A 579 -0.94 -36.67 16.10
C SER A 579 -2.13 -35.74 16.35
N PRO A 580 -3.13 -36.17 17.15
CA PRO A 580 -4.25 -35.30 17.52
C PRO A 580 -3.72 -34.01 18.15
N ARG A 581 -4.23 -32.86 17.69
CA ARG A 581 -3.91 -31.54 18.25
C ARG A 581 -4.78 -31.29 19.48
N LEU A 582 -4.16 -30.72 20.53
CA LEU A 582 -4.86 -30.30 21.74
C LEU A 582 -5.98 -29.34 21.32
N GLN A 583 -7.20 -29.58 21.78
CA GLN A 583 -8.28 -28.66 21.48
C GLN A 583 -8.11 -27.40 22.32
N ASP A 584 -8.26 -26.24 21.67
CA ASP A 584 -8.26 -24.94 22.32
C ASP A 584 -9.47 -24.82 23.22
N ARG A 585 -9.25 -25.07 24.51
CA ARG A 585 -10.27 -24.94 25.55
C ARG A 585 -9.91 -23.77 26.45
N ARG A 586 -10.86 -22.87 26.68
CA ARG A 586 -10.73 -21.77 27.63
C ARG A 586 -11.26 -22.18 29.00
N PHE A 587 -10.44 -21.99 30.03
CA PHE A 587 -10.82 -22.11 31.43
C PHE A 587 -10.92 -20.70 31.99
N GLN A 588 -12.08 -20.33 32.52
CA GLN A 588 -12.32 -18.96 32.98
C GLN A 588 -12.93 -18.96 34.38
N MET A 589 -12.61 -17.91 35.13
CA MET A 589 -13.24 -17.62 36.41
C MET A 589 -13.50 -16.13 36.53
N GLU A 590 -14.71 -15.80 36.97
CA GLU A 590 -15.13 -14.43 37.21
C GLU A 590 -14.48 -13.91 38.49
N VAL A 591 -13.96 -12.69 38.42
CA VAL A 591 -13.32 -11.97 39.52
C VAL A 591 -14.02 -10.62 39.64
N THR A 592 -14.67 -10.39 40.77
CA THR A 592 -15.28 -9.08 41.05
C THR A 592 -14.24 -8.18 41.69
N PHE A 593 -14.05 -6.98 41.16
CA PHE A 593 -13.13 -5.99 41.72
C PHE A 593 -13.90 -5.01 42.61
N LEU A 594 -13.45 -4.83 43.86
CA LEU A 594 -13.98 -3.81 44.77
C LEU A 594 -13.22 -2.51 44.51
N ASP A 595 -13.81 -1.61 43.71
CA ASP A 595 -13.19 -0.33 43.38
C ASP A 595 -13.37 0.66 44.55
N GLU A 596 -12.60 0.49 45.64
CA GLU A 596 -12.71 1.31 46.87
C GLU A 596 -12.39 2.80 46.64
N GLN A 597 -11.59 3.13 45.63
CA GLN A 597 -11.31 4.52 45.26
C GLN A 597 -12.42 5.13 44.40
N GLN A 598 -13.00 4.38 43.45
CA GLN A 598 -14.19 4.85 42.71
C GLN A 598 -15.47 4.82 43.55
N ALA A 599 -15.53 4.12 44.66
CA ALA A 599 -16.67 4.24 45.59
C ALA A 599 -16.79 5.67 46.18
N ARG A 600 -15.72 6.48 46.13
CA ARG A 600 -15.70 7.87 46.64
C ARG A 600 -16.04 8.93 45.59
N GLU A 601 -15.79 8.64 44.32
CA GLU A 601 -16.18 9.49 43.18
C GLU A 601 -17.28 8.76 42.41
N SER A 602 -18.51 9.24 42.43
CA SER A 602 -19.72 8.64 41.83
C SER A 602 -19.58 8.33 40.32
N ALA A 603 -18.76 7.35 39.98
CA ALA A 603 -18.47 6.95 38.62
C ALA A 603 -19.56 5.98 38.14
N PRO A 604 -20.15 6.19 36.95
CA PRO A 604 -21.28 5.40 36.46
C PRO A 604 -20.90 3.97 36.01
N LEU A 605 -19.62 3.60 36.09
CA LEU A 605 -19.06 2.36 35.56
C LEU A 605 -18.82 1.33 36.66
N VAL A 606 -19.32 0.12 36.46
CA VAL A 606 -19.02 -1.08 37.26
C VAL A 606 -17.85 -1.81 36.65
N LEU A 607 -16.89 -2.19 37.49
CA LEU A 607 -15.77 -3.03 37.11
C LEU A 607 -16.07 -4.51 37.35
N GLU A 608 -16.02 -5.29 36.29
CA GLU A 608 -16.03 -6.74 36.34
C GLU A 608 -14.73 -7.27 35.73
N GLY A 609 -14.21 -8.37 36.26
CA GLY A 609 -13.03 -9.06 35.76
C GLY A 609 -13.35 -10.49 35.39
N VAL A 610 -12.74 -10.99 34.33
CA VAL A 610 -12.71 -12.41 34.02
C VAL A 610 -11.28 -12.81 33.79
N CYS A 611 -10.73 -13.62 34.68
CA CYS A 611 -9.43 -14.26 34.49
C CYS A 611 -9.64 -15.55 33.71
N TYR A 612 -8.83 -15.79 32.68
CA TYR A 612 -8.89 -17.04 31.94
C TYR A 612 -7.52 -17.53 31.49
N VAL A 613 -7.42 -18.83 31.28
CA VAL A 613 -6.25 -19.55 30.78
C VAL A 613 -6.68 -20.37 29.58
N LEU A 614 -5.84 -20.38 28.54
CA LEU A 614 -6.06 -21.19 27.35
C LEU A 614 -5.31 -22.52 27.51
N ALA A 615 -5.96 -23.63 27.16
CA ALA A 615 -5.38 -24.96 27.33
C ALA A 615 -4.05 -25.16 26.59
N HIS A 616 -3.89 -24.52 25.42
CA HIS A 616 -2.67 -24.62 24.61
C HIS A 616 -1.51 -23.78 25.14
N ASP A 617 -1.79 -22.76 25.97
CA ASP A 617 -0.78 -21.94 26.63
C ASP A 617 -1.08 -21.85 28.15
N PRO A 618 -0.88 -22.95 28.89
CA PRO A 618 -1.22 -23.03 30.30
C PRO A 618 -0.37 -22.10 31.19
N GLY A 619 0.73 -21.55 30.64
CA GLY A 619 1.60 -20.60 31.33
C GLY A 619 1.16 -19.14 31.19
N ALA A 620 0.36 -18.82 30.18
CA ALA A 620 -0.15 -17.48 29.97
C ALA A 620 -1.54 -17.29 30.59
N PHE A 621 -1.64 -16.28 31.43
CA PHE A 621 -2.92 -15.85 32.00
C PHE A 621 -3.42 -14.64 31.23
N TYR A 622 -4.72 -14.62 30.97
CA TYR A 622 -5.38 -13.51 30.33
C TYR A 622 -6.35 -12.90 31.31
N LEU A 623 -6.25 -11.58 31.51
CA LEU A 623 -7.20 -10.82 32.29
C LEU A 623 -8.09 -10.03 31.34
N LYS A 624 -9.35 -10.45 31.23
CA LYS A 624 -10.39 -9.69 30.55
C LYS A 624 -11.04 -8.74 31.55
N ILE A 625 -10.78 -7.45 31.39
CA ILE A 625 -11.40 -6.39 32.17
C ILE A 625 -12.67 -5.96 31.44
N ILE A 626 -13.81 -5.96 32.13
CA ILE A 626 -15.12 -5.57 31.60
C ILE A 626 -15.61 -4.38 32.41
N ARG A 627 -15.91 -3.26 31.74
CA ARG A 627 -16.56 -2.09 32.36
C ARG A 627 -17.97 -1.98 31.81
N ARG A 628 -18.97 -1.98 32.69
CA ARG A 628 -20.40 -1.85 32.35
C ARG A 628 -20.99 -0.59 32.96
N LEU A 629 -21.95 0.03 32.30
CA LEU A 629 -22.68 1.16 32.88
C LEU A 629 -23.85 0.69 33.72
N LYS A 630 -24.03 1.27 34.90
CA LYS A 630 -25.24 1.08 35.72
C LYS A 630 -26.41 1.90 35.22
N GLU A 631 -26.12 3.14 34.82
CA GLU A 631 -27.10 4.12 34.39
C GLU A 631 -26.66 4.74 33.06
N PRO A 632 -27.62 5.19 32.23
CA PRO A 632 -27.29 5.87 30.98
C PRO A 632 -26.48 7.15 31.22
N VAL A 633 -25.44 7.38 30.42
CA VAL A 633 -24.58 8.59 30.53
C VAL A 633 -24.55 9.31 29.19
N ARG A 634 -24.71 10.64 29.20
CA ARG A 634 -24.80 11.46 27.99
C ARG A 634 -23.50 12.20 27.71
N GLN A 635 -23.14 12.31 26.43
CA GLN A 635 -22.05 13.16 25.94
C GLN A 635 -20.73 12.91 26.67
N VAL A 636 -20.20 11.70 26.53
CA VAL A 636 -19.02 11.24 27.27
C VAL A 636 -17.88 10.88 26.33
N VAL A 637 -16.67 11.25 26.74
CA VAL A 637 -15.42 10.69 26.27
C VAL A 637 -14.94 9.66 27.28
N ILE A 638 -14.68 8.45 26.81
CA ILE A 638 -14.00 7.42 27.59
C ILE A 638 -12.60 7.29 26.99
N SER A 639 -11.59 7.85 27.66
CA SER A 639 -10.20 7.65 27.29
C SER A 639 -9.61 6.47 28.07
N VAL A 640 -8.82 5.67 27.37
CA VAL A 640 -8.04 4.58 27.97
C VAL A 640 -6.57 4.95 27.79
N GLU A 641 -5.98 5.40 28.89
CA GLU A 641 -4.57 5.81 28.94
C GLU A 641 -3.74 4.73 29.62
N ARG A 642 -2.54 4.48 29.09
CA ARG A 642 -1.57 3.58 29.74
C ARG A 642 -0.70 4.40 30.68
N SER A 643 -0.91 4.27 31.98
CA SER A 643 -0.10 4.91 33.03
C SER A 643 0.58 3.84 33.88
N GLY A 644 1.91 3.80 33.89
CA GLY A 644 2.67 2.83 34.68
C GLY A 644 2.44 1.35 34.31
N GLY A 645 2.02 1.06 33.07
CA GLY A 645 1.67 -0.30 32.63
C GLY A 645 0.24 -0.75 33.00
N GLU A 646 -0.50 0.11 33.70
CA GLU A 646 -1.94 -0.03 33.92
C GLU A 646 -2.73 0.81 32.92
N LEU A 647 -3.88 0.29 32.53
CA LEU A 647 -4.82 0.99 31.68
C LEU A 647 -5.88 1.63 32.58
N VAL A 648 -5.93 2.96 32.53
CA VAL A 648 -6.84 3.78 33.33
C VAL A 648 -7.97 4.25 32.43
N PHE A 649 -9.19 3.90 32.81
CA PHE A 649 -10.41 4.39 32.17
C PHE A 649 -10.75 5.74 32.77
N ARG A 650 -10.76 6.79 31.96
CA ARG A 650 -11.26 8.10 32.36
C ARG A 650 -12.53 8.40 31.59
N CYS A 651 -13.60 8.60 32.33
CA CYS A 651 -14.89 9.05 31.81
C CYS A 651 -14.96 10.56 32.05
N SER A 652 -14.97 11.35 30.99
CA SER A 652 -15.09 12.81 31.07
C SER A 652 -16.22 13.30 30.18
N PRO A 653 -16.93 14.37 30.56
CA PRO A 653 -17.91 14.99 29.68
C PRO A 653 -17.21 15.54 28.43
N VAL A 654 -17.88 15.41 27.29
CA VAL A 654 -17.44 15.93 26.01
C VAL A 654 -17.43 17.46 26.06
N ALA A 655 -16.24 18.08 25.97
CA ALA A 655 -16.10 19.54 26.02
C ALA A 655 -16.75 20.26 24.83
N ALA A 656 -16.74 19.63 23.65
CA ALA A 656 -17.41 20.08 22.44
C ALA A 656 -17.94 18.85 21.70
N PRO A 657 -19.19 18.87 21.18
CA PRO A 657 -19.78 17.72 20.51
C PRO A 657 -18.83 17.18 19.43
N PRO A 658 -18.70 15.85 19.29
CA PRO A 658 -17.88 15.30 18.23
C PRO A 658 -18.34 15.84 16.89
N VAL A 659 -17.39 16.01 15.98
CA VAL A 659 -17.68 16.47 14.62
C VAL A 659 -17.97 15.23 13.78
N PRO A 660 -19.07 15.20 12.99
CA PRO A 660 -19.35 14.08 12.09
C PRO A 660 -18.14 13.79 11.21
N TRP A 661 -17.84 12.52 10.93
CA TRP A 661 -16.67 12.18 10.11
C TRP A 661 -16.78 12.78 8.69
N GLN A 662 -17.99 13.09 8.25
CA GLN A 662 -18.28 13.83 7.00
C GLN A 662 -17.72 15.25 6.97
N GLN A 663 -17.24 15.79 8.08
CA GLN A 663 -16.60 17.10 8.16
C GLN A 663 -15.10 16.98 8.51
N ASP A 664 -14.60 15.77 8.73
CA ASP A 664 -13.18 15.52 8.97
C ASP A 664 -12.40 15.62 7.65
N THR A 665 -11.61 16.68 7.50
CA THR A 665 -10.86 16.95 6.28
C THR A 665 -9.92 15.82 5.88
N GLN A 666 -9.31 15.09 6.81
CA GLN A 666 -8.41 13.99 6.48
C GLN A 666 -9.19 12.81 5.88
N ILE A 667 -10.38 12.53 6.41
CA ILE A 667 -11.26 11.48 5.89
C ILE A 667 -11.80 11.86 4.51
N LEU A 668 -12.25 13.10 4.34
CA LEU A 668 -12.72 13.60 3.05
C LEU A 668 -11.62 13.59 1.99
N GLU A 669 -10.38 13.93 2.35
CA GLU A 669 -9.23 13.82 1.47
C GLU A 669 -8.94 12.38 1.05
N ARG A 670 -8.98 11.43 2.00
CA ARG A 670 -8.85 9.99 1.71
C ARG A 670 -9.94 9.53 0.74
N LEU A 671 -11.20 9.85 1.01
CA LEU A 671 -12.35 9.52 0.15
C LEU A 671 -12.24 10.15 -1.24
N ALA A 672 -11.73 11.38 -1.35
CA ALA A 672 -11.54 12.06 -2.61
C ALA A 672 -10.43 11.41 -3.47
N GLY A 673 -9.43 10.80 -2.84
CA GLY A 673 -8.34 10.07 -3.52
C GLY A 673 -8.76 8.70 -4.07
N LEU A 674 -9.83 8.11 -3.55
CA LEU A 674 -10.41 6.87 -4.08
C LEU A 674 -11.25 7.19 -5.30
N GLY A 675 -11.17 6.40 -6.36
CA GLY A 675 -12.03 6.62 -7.51
C GLY A 675 -12.10 5.49 -8.52
N ILE A 676 -13.31 5.33 -9.07
CA ILE A 676 -13.67 4.33 -10.08
C ILE A 676 -14.48 5.02 -11.17
N LEU A 677 -14.15 4.81 -12.44
CA LEU A 677 -14.88 5.36 -13.59
C LEU A 677 -15.04 6.89 -13.52
N GLY A 678 -14.01 7.57 -13.03
CA GLY A 678 -13.99 9.03 -12.87
C GLY A 678 -14.80 9.56 -11.69
N ARG A 679 -15.44 8.70 -10.88
CA ARG A 679 -16.16 9.10 -9.66
C ARG A 679 -15.26 8.93 -8.46
N SER A 680 -15.11 9.98 -7.67
CA SER A 680 -14.39 9.90 -6.39
C SER A 680 -15.23 9.21 -5.33
N GLY A 681 -14.61 8.62 -4.32
CA GLY A 681 -15.31 8.04 -3.18
C GLY A 681 -16.11 9.08 -2.37
N LEU A 682 -15.59 10.31 -2.32
CA LEU A 682 -16.26 11.46 -1.72
C LEU A 682 -17.60 11.75 -2.42
N ALA A 683 -17.57 11.96 -3.73
CA ALA A 683 -18.78 12.19 -4.52
C ALA A 683 -19.72 10.99 -4.46
N HIS A 684 -19.17 9.78 -4.47
CA HIS A 684 -19.97 8.56 -4.42
C HIS A 684 -20.80 8.42 -3.13
N LEU A 685 -20.25 8.81 -1.98
CA LEU A 685 -20.92 8.67 -0.69
C LEU A 685 -21.71 9.89 -0.23
N LEU A 686 -21.24 11.11 -0.56
CA LEU A 686 -21.76 12.34 0.05
C LEU A 686 -22.60 13.21 -0.90
N GLU A 687 -22.32 13.19 -2.21
CA GLU A 687 -23.05 13.97 -3.24
C GLU A 687 -24.15 13.13 -3.87
#